data_AF-A0A1I7DYQ7-F1
#
_entry.id   AF-A0A1I7DYQ7-F1
#
_cell.length_a   1.000
_cell.length_b   1.000
_cell.length_c   1.000
_cell.angle_alpha   90.00
_cell.angle_beta   90.00
_cell.angle_gamma   90.00
#
_symmetry.space_group_name_H-M   'P 1'
#
loop_
_entity.id
_entity.type
_entity.pdbx_description
1 polymer ?
#
loop_
_entity_poly.entity_id
_entity_poly.type
_entity_poly.pdbx_seq_one_letter_code
_entity_poly.pdbx_strand_id
1 'polypeptide(L)'
;MSEIGSFNGKLSFNADDMFWTLAGDAEDNKITLAKSSNTEENQADGRQLFNRYGDELSAIQAPNGLYLVYSEDLKAYTADEERTASPSLFTFEPANTTGVVLIENSDGKDYYVIADNGVLSRTKKTGDALAASIFTTTIVTKSIAEIISQRDGTKIDLTWAYLAGQNLTEIPFYQSTLDHAVLSGATVKSTQFADASLVSANLSNLVCESTNFSAAVLDHAVFTETTFDSLTRLTGASAIDVDFSATRFPVGMSLNNFEASGAVFDGATMAGVVMNGANLTAASMVAVNLKNASFNGADLSGALLTRSNLTGASMQTTQFVNAQLAAADFTDASLSEANFTNANLSNASLINARELTRLDFRGALLVAVDFTGFDFVRHQTKVSSDTDFTRAFLDNCTFTNMDLRGIRFLSASIRYAQMDGVNLEDATLTNADLSFVSATKQVSMIGANLSNAKLEGANLEGVQMGPLITHDDADLALSVDLDRGINPNLKLRLSAGSSLPKVTVLEPGEAWNLTANNCILMVRKAEDKLRIAEVDPHKTGAILTNAFMPNANLNQANMYAVDMSGVNWYGASASAKGANLESANLSQGNFSTMDFTQATMRGVNLSFCNLVNANFTGVKLLPTTGLAPVSLSFSSLEGTDFTDALLNSANVTNAAVCLQVEGSAVTISAVPVFTIPSSLAPRLNAGTVDQEIIDAFKLNDVTLTSKSPLAILSLGKIWAIRTTPSPSGQNYLIETNQEKGYLQVYKQGSETSEIDIPEIWAVPLGALPASLISVFNKGVITEEIRTAFFDVGYPLLPSAGLVPVSENKLWAVNNIDPEETSLQAGFGQFMIVAESFAGVTKLKLFGASPLSVIRMGTNNTQERVLVPFAPTVFGKSALGAKTTTPSGLKYELLGPALPFEFLMTAGLPPKPPECVPGPFNWC
;
A
#
# COMPACT_ATOMS: atom_id res chain seq x y z
N MET A 1 0.46 41.89 30.75
CA MET A 1 0.84 41.97 29.32
C MET A 1 -0.10 42.84 28.47
N SER A 2 -1.34 43.12 28.89
CA SER A 2 -2.28 43.96 28.12
C SER A 2 -1.85 45.43 27.96
N GLU A 3 -0.87 45.91 28.74
CA GLU A 3 -0.42 47.32 28.74
C GLU A 3 0.98 47.54 28.11
N ILE A 4 1.70 46.49 27.68
CA ILE A 4 3.14 46.57 27.27
C ILE A 4 3.37 46.34 25.76
N GLY A 5 2.34 46.03 24.97
CA GLY A 5 2.50 45.73 23.54
C GLY A 5 3.17 44.37 23.25
N SER A 6 3.68 44.18 22.03
CA SER A 6 4.27 42.90 21.54
C SER A 6 5.78 42.78 21.85
N PHE A 7 6.19 41.67 22.47
CA PHE A 7 7.59 41.26 22.65
C PHE A 7 8.06 40.44 21.45
N ASN A 8 9.20 40.79 20.83
CA ASN A 8 9.75 40.07 19.68
C ASN A 8 11.24 39.76 19.93
N GLY A 9 11.51 38.60 20.53
CA GLY A 9 12.85 38.14 20.90
C GLY A 9 12.87 36.62 21.11
N LYS A 10 14.04 35.99 20.99
CA LYS A 10 14.21 34.54 21.11
C LYS A 10 14.66 34.19 22.53
N LEU A 11 13.87 33.39 23.24
CA LEU A 11 14.21 32.86 24.56
C LEU A 11 14.81 31.46 24.40
N SER A 12 15.90 31.16 25.11
CA SER A 12 16.52 29.83 25.14
C SER A 12 16.47 29.29 26.58
N PHE A 13 16.01 28.05 26.75
CA PHE A 13 15.86 27.40 28.04
C PHE A 13 16.69 26.11 28.06
N ASN A 14 17.30 25.77 29.20
CA ASN A 14 17.93 24.46 29.38
C ASN A 14 16.86 23.42 29.76
N ALA A 15 17.09 22.15 29.38
CA ALA A 15 16.16 21.05 29.62
C ALA A 15 15.85 20.77 31.12
N ASP A 16 16.64 21.32 32.03
CA ASP A 16 16.53 21.13 33.48
C ASP A 16 15.69 22.21 34.20
N ASP A 17 15.16 23.21 33.48
CA ASP A 17 14.40 24.32 34.07
C ASP A 17 12.88 24.08 34.01
N MET A 18 12.24 23.81 35.16
CA MET A 18 10.83 23.38 35.18
C MET A 18 9.79 24.51 35.16
N PHE A 19 10.07 25.72 35.69
CA PHE A 19 9.08 26.83 35.71
C PHE A 19 9.73 28.22 35.64
N TRP A 20 9.17 29.10 34.80
CA TRP A 20 9.58 30.50 34.61
C TRP A 20 8.38 31.43 34.79
N THR A 21 8.60 32.59 35.42
CA THR A 21 7.57 33.63 35.56
C THR A 21 7.97 34.87 34.77
N LEU A 22 7.07 35.34 33.91
CA LEU A 22 7.22 36.56 33.11
C LEU A 22 6.29 37.64 33.67
N ALA A 23 6.86 38.74 34.16
CA ALA A 23 6.10 39.86 34.70
C ALA A 23 6.46 41.16 33.96
N GLY A 24 5.44 41.97 33.68
CA GLY A 24 5.58 43.26 33.03
C GLY A 24 5.43 44.39 34.03
N ASP A 25 6.35 45.35 34.02
CA ASP A 25 6.29 46.55 34.86
C ASP A 25 5.84 47.75 34.03
N ALA A 26 4.66 48.29 34.36
CA ALA A 26 4.01 49.36 33.61
C ALA A 26 4.60 50.75 33.90
N GLU A 27 5.31 50.95 35.02
CA GLU A 27 5.92 52.24 35.34
C GLU A 27 7.29 52.43 34.65
N ASP A 28 7.99 51.32 34.38
CA ASP A 28 9.38 51.32 33.92
C ASP A 28 9.59 50.80 32.48
N ASN A 29 8.53 50.35 31.80
CA ASN A 29 8.58 49.75 30.45
C ASN A 29 9.55 48.57 30.32
N LYS A 30 9.64 47.74 31.38
CA LYS A 30 10.54 46.59 31.46
C LYS A 30 9.77 45.27 31.55
N ILE A 31 10.40 44.22 31.04
CA ILE A 31 9.94 42.84 31.21
C ILE A 31 10.93 42.15 32.13
N THR A 32 10.42 41.53 33.19
CA THR A 32 11.22 40.77 34.15
C THR A 32 10.96 39.28 33.95
N LEU A 33 12.05 38.52 33.82
CA LEU A 33 12.03 37.06 33.75
C LEU A 33 12.69 36.51 35.03
N ALA A 34 12.00 35.60 35.73
CA ALA A 34 12.50 34.98 36.95
C ALA A 34 12.31 33.46 36.95
N LYS A 35 13.33 32.75 37.47
CA LYS A 35 13.28 31.31 37.72
C LYS A 35 12.44 31.03 38.96
N SER A 36 11.40 30.20 38.82
CA SER A 36 10.47 29.87 39.90
C SER A 36 10.75 28.46 40.42
N SER A 37 10.94 28.32 41.74
CA SER A 37 10.84 27.03 42.42
C SER A 37 9.44 26.94 43.05
N ASN A 38 8.81 25.76 43.03
CA ASN A 38 7.42 25.54 43.47
C ASN A 38 7.18 25.69 44.99
N THR A 39 7.91 26.56 45.68
CA THR A 39 7.77 26.83 47.11
C THR A 39 7.58 28.32 47.34
N GLU A 40 6.51 28.68 48.06
CA GLU A 40 6.02 30.04 48.35
C GLU A 40 6.98 30.97 49.14
N GLU A 41 8.29 30.74 49.15
CA GLU A 41 9.24 31.64 49.81
C GLU A 41 10.23 32.27 48.84
N ASN A 42 10.02 33.57 48.65
CA ASN A 42 10.92 34.54 48.04
C ASN A 42 12.37 34.39 48.56
N GLN A 43 13.28 33.94 47.70
CA GLN A 43 14.63 34.51 47.63
C GLN A 43 15.00 34.73 46.17
N ALA A 44 15.27 36.00 45.85
CA ALA A 44 15.66 36.48 44.55
C ALA A 44 17.15 36.26 44.36
N ASP A 45 17.53 35.22 43.61
CA ASP A 45 18.86 35.08 43.02
C ASP A 45 18.67 34.95 41.50
N GLY A 46 19.25 35.89 40.73
CA GLY A 46 19.27 35.84 39.27
C GLY A 46 18.13 36.58 38.54
N ARG A 47 17.80 37.82 38.94
CA ARG A 47 16.96 38.70 38.10
C ARG A 47 17.77 39.25 36.94
N GLN A 48 17.45 38.85 35.71
CA GLN A 48 17.93 39.51 34.50
C GLN A 48 16.93 40.58 34.05
N LEU A 49 17.43 41.80 33.78
CA LEU A 49 16.63 42.95 33.37
C LEU A 49 16.85 43.19 31.89
N PHE A 50 15.80 43.00 31.08
CA PHE A 50 15.84 43.26 29.64
C PHE A 50 15.16 44.61 29.34
N ASN A 51 15.75 45.40 28.43
CA ASN A 51 15.00 46.48 27.79
C ASN A 51 14.08 45.89 26.69
N ARG A 52 13.26 46.71 26.04
CA ARG A 52 12.28 46.26 25.02
C ARG A 52 12.87 45.51 23.79
N TYR A 53 14.19 45.38 23.72
CA TYR A 53 14.94 44.77 22.61
C TYR A 53 15.83 43.59 23.01
N GLY A 54 15.89 43.20 24.29
CA GLY A 54 16.28 41.84 24.66
C GLY A 54 17.77 41.47 24.81
N ASP A 55 18.75 42.40 24.81
CA ASP A 55 20.17 42.01 24.96
C ASP A 55 20.85 42.54 26.24
N GLU A 56 21.53 41.63 26.95
CA GLU A 56 22.63 41.94 27.87
C GLU A 56 23.89 42.21 27.03
N LEU A 57 24.50 43.40 27.15
CA LEU A 57 25.90 43.72 26.79
C LEU A 57 26.27 44.30 25.39
N SER A 58 25.41 45.09 24.75
CA SER A 58 25.83 45.91 23.58
C SER A 58 25.58 47.40 23.79
N ALA A 59 26.63 48.22 23.70
CA ALA A 59 26.54 49.69 23.76
C ALA A 59 25.63 50.21 22.63
N ILE A 60 24.55 50.91 22.99
CA ILE A 60 23.55 51.44 22.05
C ILE A 60 24.16 52.62 21.28
N GLN A 61 24.20 52.57 19.96
CA GLN A 61 24.54 53.74 19.13
C GLN A 61 23.30 54.64 18.98
N ALA A 62 23.42 55.92 19.33
CA ALA A 62 22.33 56.88 19.19
C ALA A 62 22.14 57.29 17.71
N PRO A 63 20.99 57.90 17.34
CA PRO A 63 20.69 58.31 15.95
C PRO A 63 21.71 59.27 15.32
N ASN A 64 22.59 59.89 16.12
CA ASN A 64 23.66 60.77 15.66
C ASN A 64 24.99 60.03 15.37
N GLY A 65 25.05 58.71 15.52
CA GLY A 65 26.23 57.89 15.23
C GLY A 65 27.22 57.74 16.39
N LEU A 66 26.95 58.32 17.57
CA LEU A 66 27.77 58.21 18.77
C LEU A 66 27.20 57.14 19.73
N TYR A 67 28.05 56.53 20.56
CA TYR A 67 27.61 55.49 21.50
C TYR A 67 27.01 56.13 22.77
N LEU A 68 25.93 55.53 23.28
CA LEU A 68 25.28 55.91 24.53
C LEU A 68 26.17 55.50 25.70
N VAL A 69 26.78 56.50 26.32
CA VAL A 69 27.53 56.37 27.56
C VAL A 69 26.65 56.92 28.69
N TYR A 70 26.57 56.20 29.80
CA TYR A 70 25.88 56.72 30.98
C TYR A 70 26.74 57.83 31.60
N SER A 71 26.28 59.08 31.51
CA SER A 71 26.94 60.21 32.16
C SER A 71 26.54 60.24 33.64
N GLU A 72 27.51 59.95 34.51
CA GLU A 72 27.37 60.09 35.97
C GLU A 72 26.96 61.53 36.37
N ASP A 73 27.47 62.54 35.65
CA ASP A 73 27.21 63.95 35.91
C ASP A 73 25.78 64.37 35.57
N LEU A 74 25.20 63.79 34.50
CA LEU A 74 23.84 64.13 34.04
C LEU A 74 22.77 63.15 34.51
N LYS A 75 23.18 62.04 35.16
CA LYS A 75 22.32 60.90 35.50
C LYS A 75 21.47 60.41 34.32
N ALA A 76 22.00 60.53 33.11
CA ALA A 76 21.31 60.22 31.86
C ALA A 76 22.30 59.63 30.86
N TYR A 77 21.79 58.86 29.90
CA TYR A 77 22.59 58.37 28.79
C TYR A 77 22.81 59.49 27.77
N THR A 78 24.06 59.78 27.44
CA THR A 78 24.47 60.77 26.43
C THR A 78 25.21 60.09 25.28
N ALA A 79 24.95 60.55 24.07
CA ALA A 79 25.62 60.07 22.86
C ALA A 79 26.93 60.84 22.68
N ASP A 80 28.01 60.34 23.29
CA ASP A 80 29.23 61.12 23.60
C ASP A 80 30.48 60.60 22.85
N GLU A 81 30.64 59.28 22.69
CA GLU A 81 31.91 58.71 22.21
C GLU A 81 31.88 58.19 20.77
N GLU A 82 32.97 58.45 20.04
CA GLU A 82 33.32 57.82 18.77
C GLU A 82 34.05 56.48 19.02
N ARG A 83 33.69 55.43 18.27
CA ARG A 83 34.29 54.09 18.42
C ARG A 83 35.71 54.10 17.86
N THR A 84 36.70 54.09 18.74
CA THR A 84 38.13 54.13 18.36
C THR A 84 38.85 52.78 18.43
N ALA A 85 38.20 51.68 18.85
CA ALA A 85 38.77 50.33 18.82
C ALA A 85 37.71 49.20 18.95
N SER A 86 38.11 47.96 18.61
CA SER A 86 37.38 46.71 18.89
C SER A 86 37.13 46.53 20.40
N PRO A 87 36.01 45.91 20.82
CA PRO A 87 35.66 45.80 22.23
C PRO A 87 36.72 44.98 22.98
N SER A 88 37.35 45.58 23.98
CA SER A 88 38.17 44.86 24.94
C SER A 88 37.26 44.17 25.95
N LEU A 89 37.46 42.87 26.19
CA LEU A 89 36.83 42.15 27.29
C LEU A 89 37.30 42.79 28.61
N PHE A 90 36.40 43.45 29.35
CA PHE A 90 36.69 43.89 30.71
C PHE A 90 36.06 42.92 31.69
N THR A 91 36.90 42.25 32.48
CA THR A 91 36.48 41.54 33.68
C THR A 91 36.82 42.42 34.87
N PHE A 92 35.81 42.92 35.58
CA PHE A 92 36.02 43.60 36.86
C PHE A 92 36.00 42.56 37.99
N GLU A 93 37.09 42.45 38.75
CA GLU A 93 37.04 41.91 40.10
C GLU A 93 36.86 43.06 41.10
N PRO A 94 36.02 42.91 42.13
CA PRO A 94 35.81 43.96 43.11
C PRO A 94 36.94 43.95 44.14
N ALA A 95 37.67 45.06 44.28
CA ALA A 95 38.50 45.29 45.46
C ALA A 95 38.47 46.76 45.90
N ASN A 96 38.28 46.93 47.21
CA ASN A 96 38.22 48.19 47.92
C ASN A 96 39.55 48.97 47.87
N THR A 97 39.43 50.29 47.70
CA THR A 97 40.37 51.37 48.06
C THR A 97 41.72 51.55 47.32
N THR A 98 41.88 52.77 46.79
CA THR A 98 43.13 53.52 46.48
C THR A 98 44.12 52.93 45.47
N GLY A 99 43.95 53.31 44.20
CA GLY A 99 44.96 53.81 43.26
C GLY A 99 46.33 53.16 43.17
N VAL A 100 46.44 52.11 42.34
CA VAL A 100 47.47 51.81 41.30
C VAL A 100 46.93 50.58 40.56
N VAL A 101 46.94 50.55 39.21
CA VAL A 101 46.58 49.35 38.44
C VAL A 101 47.82 48.82 37.73
N LEU A 102 48.24 47.61 38.12
CA LEU A 102 49.22 46.78 37.42
C LEU A 102 48.47 46.02 36.32
N ILE A 103 48.96 46.01 35.08
CA ILE A 103 48.40 45.20 34.01
C ILE A 103 49.50 44.29 33.49
N GLU A 104 49.36 42.99 33.70
CA GLU A 104 50.17 41.97 33.06
C GLU A 104 49.51 41.63 31.71
N ASN A 105 50.29 41.61 30.63
CA ASN A 105 49.84 41.10 29.35
C ASN A 105 50.78 39.96 28.89
N SER A 106 50.30 39.19 27.93
CA SER A 106 50.79 37.87 27.46
C SER A 106 52.28 37.71 27.09
N ASP A 107 53.09 38.77 27.21
CA ASP A 107 54.54 38.80 27.01
C ASP A 107 55.36 39.07 28.30
N GLY A 108 54.73 39.17 29.47
CA GLY A 108 55.37 39.09 30.80
C GLY A 108 56.26 40.28 31.20
N LYS A 109 55.91 41.51 30.82
CA LYS A 109 56.63 42.73 31.25
C LYS A 109 55.70 43.85 31.75
N ASP A 110 56.01 44.37 32.94
CA ASP A 110 55.25 45.41 33.64
C ASP A 110 55.54 46.84 33.14
N TYR A 111 54.51 47.71 33.18
CA TYR A 111 54.62 49.17 32.97
C TYR A 111 53.84 49.94 34.03
N TYR A 112 54.22 51.20 34.30
CA TYR A 112 53.51 52.12 35.19
C TYR A 112 52.79 53.23 34.39
N VAL A 113 51.61 53.66 34.85
CA VAL A 113 50.90 54.85 34.35
C VAL A 113 50.64 55.80 35.52
N ILE A 114 51.07 57.06 35.39
CA ILE A 114 50.75 58.18 36.30
C ILE A 114 49.94 59.20 35.50
N ALA A 115 48.86 59.72 36.08
CA ALA A 115 48.05 60.78 35.49
C ALA A 115 48.35 62.12 36.18
N ASP A 116 48.80 63.12 35.43
CA ASP A 116 48.83 64.52 35.85
C ASP A 116 48.49 65.43 34.66
N ASN A 117 47.52 66.34 34.83
CA ASN A 117 47.05 67.34 33.86
C ASN A 117 46.84 66.88 32.40
N GLY A 118 46.07 65.81 32.20
CA GLY A 118 45.39 65.56 30.93
C GLY A 118 46.25 65.08 29.76
N VAL A 119 47.48 64.62 29.99
CA VAL A 119 48.30 63.93 28.98
C VAL A 119 48.75 62.56 29.51
N LEU A 120 48.35 61.49 28.82
CA LEU A 120 48.84 60.12 29.07
C LEU A 120 50.24 59.96 28.43
N SER A 121 51.25 59.60 29.23
CA SER A 121 52.56 59.21 28.70
C SER A 121 52.98 57.83 29.23
N ARG A 122 53.44 56.95 28.31
CA ARG A 122 54.00 55.62 28.64
C ARG A 122 55.52 55.74 28.76
N THR A 123 56.11 55.22 29.83
CA THR A 123 57.57 55.03 29.94
C THR A 123 57.90 53.56 30.17
N LYS A 124 58.88 53.04 29.41
CA LYS A 124 59.39 51.67 29.50
C LYS A 124 60.49 51.59 30.57
N LYS A 125 60.53 50.50 31.35
CA LYS A 125 61.64 50.19 32.24
C LYS A 125 62.94 50.07 31.41
N THR A 126 63.97 50.81 31.81
CA THR A 126 65.23 51.05 31.09
C THR A 126 66.05 49.79 30.76
N GLY A 127 66.78 49.82 29.62
CA GLY A 127 67.90 48.92 29.30
C GLY A 127 68.08 48.55 27.82
N ASP A 128 68.67 49.45 27.03
CA ASP A 128 69.41 49.31 25.75
C ASP A 128 68.98 48.34 24.62
N ALA A 129 68.58 48.92 23.47
CA ALA A 129 69.38 49.05 22.24
C ALA A 129 68.57 48.92 20.92
N LEU A 130 68.56 50.03 20.17
CA LEU A 130 68.59 50.20 18.71
C LEU A 130 67.58 49.52 17.77
N ALA A 131 66.73 50.40 17.20
CA ALA A 131 66.49 50.63 15.77
C ALA A 131 66.02 49.47 14.87
N ALA A 132 64.79 49.57 14.37
CA ALA A 132 64.55 49.89 12.95
C ALA A 132 63.06 50.14 12.70
N SER A 133 62.80 51.13 11.85
CA SER A 133 61.52 51.55 11.30
C SER A 133 60.64 50.42 10.76
N ILE A 134 59.35 50.42 11.12
CA ILE A 134 58.27 50.12 10.17
C ILE A 134 57.17 51.19 10.38
N PHE A 135 56.97 52.00 9.35
CA PHE A 135 55.97 53.07 9.26
C PHE A 135 54.58 52.53 8.88
N THR A 136 53.56 53.40 9.06
CA THR A 136 52.29 53.56 8.30
C THR A 136 51.20 52.50 8.50
N THR A 137 49.93 52.80 8.82
CA THR A 137 49.09 54.00 8.75
C THR A 137 48.03 53.93 9.88
N THR A 138 47.82 55.01 10.63
CA THR A 138 46.57 55.18 11.39
C THR A 138 45.46 55.37 10.37
N ILE A 139 44.53 54.41 10.25
CA ILE A 139 43.30 54.64 9.48
C ILE A 139 42.49 55.65 10.30
N VAL A 140 42.39 56.88 9.80
CA VAL A 140 41.35 57.81 10.23
C VAL A 140 40.05 57.22 9.70
N THR A 141 39.29 56.53 10.54
CA THR A 141 37.96 56.03 10.17
C THR A 141 37.05 57.24 9.98
N LYS A 142 36.50 57.41 8.77
CA LYS A 142 35.49 58.43 8.50
C LYS A 142 34.27 58.18 9.38
N SER A 143 33.70 59.21 9.99
CA SER A 143 32.41 59.07 10.68
C SER A 143 31.29 58.67 9.71
N ILE A 144 30.19 58.07 10.18
CA ILE A 144 29.04 57.73 9.30
C ILE A 144 28.56 58.97 8.53
N ALA A 145 28.54 60.14 9.18
CA ALA A 145 28.20 61.41 8.54
C ALA A 145 29.21 61.83 7.45
N GLU A 146 30.50 61.56 7.64
CA GLU A 146 31.53 61.79 6.62
C GLU A 146 31.41 60.82 5.44
N ILE A 147 31.13 59.54 5.69
CA ILE A 147 30.90 58.54 4.63
C ILE A 147 29.70 58.97 3.77
N ILE A 148 28.60 59.35 4.41
CA ILE A 148 27.39 59.80 3.71
C ILE A 148 27.67 61.10 2.96
N SER A 149 28.29 62.11 3.57
CA SER A 149 28.53 63.41 2.91
C SER A 149 29.55 63.34 1.78
N GLN A 150 30.60 62.52 1.92
CA GLN A 150 31.65 62.35 0.91
C GLN A 150 31.32 61.29 -0.14
N ARG A 151 30.25 60.49 0.08
CA ARG A 151 29.86 59.37 -0.78
C ARG A 151 31.00 58.37 -1.03
N ASP A 152 31.77 58.05 0.01
CA ASP A 152 32.89 57.10 -0.07
C ASP A 152 33.03 56.32 1.24
N GLY A 153 32.65 55.04 1.18
CA GLY A 153 32.77 54.06 2.24
C GLY A 153 33.65 52.89 1.84
N THR A 154 34.65 53.09 0.98
CA THR A 154 35.53 52.01 0.51
C THR A 154 36.56 51.61 1.56
N LYS A 155 36.85 50.30 1.69
CA LYS A 155 37.85 49.74 2.62
C LYS A 155 37.71 50.22 4.06
N ILE A 156 36.48 50.31 4.55
CA ILE A 156 36.18 50.77 5.91
C ILE A 156 35.57 49.64 6.75
N ASP A 157 35.81 49.70 8.05
CA ASP A 157 35.17 48.83 9.04
C ASP A 157 33.99 49.57 9.69
N LEU A 158 32.79 49.04 9.46
CA LEU A 158 31.48 49.47 9.95
C LEU A 158 30.79 48.32 10.70
N THR A 159 31.56 47.42 11.31
CA THR A 159 31.01 46.31 12.08
C THR A 159 30.09 46.85 13.19
N TRP A 160 28.85 46.36 13.27
CA TRP A 160 27.77 46.82 14.17
C TRP A 160 27.25 48.25 13.91
N ALA A 161 27.54 48.85 12.76
CA ALA A 161 27.06 50.20 12.46
C ALA A 161 25.52 50.24 12.32
N TYR A 162 24.89 51.26 12.92
CA TYR A 162 23.46 51.52 12.74
C TYR A 162 23.21 52.49 11.57
N LEU A 163 22.80 51.93 10.43
CA LEU A 163 22.54 52.62 9.16
C LEU A 163 21.05 52.58 8.76
N ALA A 164 20.16 52.19 9.67
CA ALA A 164 18.74 52.02 9.40
C ALA A 164 18.10 53.34 8.91
N GLY A 165 17.30 53.26 7.84
CA GLY A 165 16.63 54.41 7.25
C GLY A 165 17.55 55.45 6.60
N GLN A 166 18.87 55.24 6.59
CA GLN A 166 19.82 56.20 6.01
C GLN A 166 19.77 56.18 4.48
N ASN A 167 20.17 57.30 3.87
CA ASN A 167 20.33 57.37 2.42
C ASN A 167 21.77 57.03 2.02
N LEU A 168 21.95 55.80 1.54
CA LEU A 168 23.24 55.24 1.10
C LEU A 168 23.36 55.22 -0.44
N THR A 169 22.52 55.98 -1.14
CA THR A 169 22.47 56.03 -2.60
C THR A 169 23.85 56.34 -3.19
N GLU A 170 24.27 55.53 -4.16
CA GLU A 170 25.54 55.64 -4.91
C GLU A 170 26.82 55.56 -4.05
N ILE A 171 26.74 55.16 -2.78
CA ILE A 171 27.93 54.99 -1.94
C ILE A 171 28.66 53.68 -2.32
N PRO A 172 29.98 53.73 -2.58
CA PRO A 172 30.80 52.54 -2.74
C PRO A 172 31.31 52.02 -1.40
N PHE A 173 30.97 50.77 -1.08
CA PHE A 173 31.45 49.99 0.07
C PHE A 173 32.39 48.85 -0.35
N TYR A 174 33.13 49.03 -1.45
CA TYR A 174 34.05 48.02 -1.96
C TYR A 174 35.05 47.58 -0.89
N GLN A 175 35.18 46.28 -0.67
CA GLN A 175 36.12 45.68 0.28
C GLN A 175 35.97 46.20 1.72
N SER A 176 34.77 46.63 2.09
CA SER A 176 34.44 47.12 3.43
C SER A 176 33.81 46.02 4.28
N THR A 177 33.89 46.16 5.61
CA THR A 177 33.27 45.25 6.56
C THR A 177 32.08 45.94 7.19
N LEU A 178 30.89 45.35 7.07
CA LEU A 178 29.61 45.81 7.63
C LEU A 178 28.96 44.67 8.43
N ASP A 179 29.75 43.80 9.02
CA ASP A 179 29.24 42.65 9.77
C ASP A 179 28.39 43.13 10.94
N HIS A 180 27.26 42.48 11.19
CA HIS A 180 26.27 42.87 12.21
C HIS A 180 25.68 44.29 12.05
N ALA A 181 25.94 44.97 10.93
CA ALA A 181 25.37 46.30 10.71
C ALA A 181 23.85 46.24 10.52
N VAL A 182 23.15 47.28 10.95
CA VAL A 182 21.70 47.40 10.80
C VAL A 182 21.41 48.40 9.68
N LEU A 183 21.05 47.90 8.50
CA LEU A 183 20.69 48.69 7.32
C LEU A 183 19.17 48.72 7.08
N SER A 184 18.36 48.17 7.97
CA SER A 184 16.92 47.99 7.75
C SER A 184 16.23 49.28 7.26
N GLY A 185 15.51 49.21 6.15
CA GLY A 185 14.80 50.34 5.56
C GLY A 185 15.68 51.47 4.98
N ALA A 186 17.00 51.27 4.89
CA ALA A 186 17.89 52.23 4.23
C ALA A 186 17.60 52.33 2.72
N THR A 187 17.91 53.48 2.13
CA THR A 187 17.88 53.64 0.67
C THR A 187 19.24 53.23 0.10
N VAL A 188 19.30 52.13 -0.64
CA VAL A 188 20.55 51.54 -1.18
C VAL A 188 20.63 51.58 -2.71
N LYS A 189 20.00 52.60 -3.32
CA LYS A 189 19.97 52.77 -4.78
C LYS A 189 21.38 52.94 -5.35
N SER A 190 21.75 52.13 -6.34
CA SER A 190 23.07 52.13 -6.99
C SER A 190 24.26 51.95 -6.03
N THR A 191 24.01 51.52 -4.80
CA THR A 191 25.05 51.29 -3.77
C THR A 191 25.88 50.06 -4.13
N GLN A 192 27.19 50.13 -3.89
CA GLN A 192 28.14 49.10 -4.31
C GLN A 192 28.70 48.36 -3.09
N PHE A 193 28.13 47.21 -2.76
CA PHE A 193 28.61 46.28 -1.73
C PHE A 193 29.49 45.16 -2.32
N ALA A 194 29.99 45.33 -3.54
CA ALA A 194 30.81 44.28 -4.16
C ALA A 194 32.07 44.03 -3.34
N ASP A 195 32.38 42.75 -3.11
CA ASP A 195 33.49 42.28 -2.26
C ASP A 195 33.43 42.75 -0.80
N ALA A 196 32.26 43.24 -0.33
CA ALA A 196 32.07 43.64 1.06
C ALA A 196 31.64 42.46 1.94
N SER A 197 31.99 42.51 3.23
CA SER A 197 31.47 41.60 4.24
C SER A 197 30.26 42.23 4.91
N LEU A 198 29.14 41.51 4.94
CA LEU A 198 27.88 41.89 5.61
C LEU A 198 27.37 40.71 6.45
N VAL A 199 28.27 39.97 7.07
CA VAL A 199 27.93 38.77 7.85
C VAL A 199 27.00 39.18 8.97
N SER A 200 25.87 38.47 9.13
CA SER A 200 24.85 38.77 10.14
C SER A 200 24.28 40.20 10.09
N ALA A 201 24.38 40.89 8.96
CA ALA A 201 23.80 42.23 8.80
C ALA A 201 22.28 42.17 8.65
N ASN A 202 21.57 43.15 9.21
CA ASN A 202 20.14 43.31 9.02
C ASN A 202 19.87 44.23 7.81
N LEU A 203 19.50 43.61 6.70
CA LEU A 203 19.18 44.20 5.40
C LEU A 203 17.67 44.11 5.11
N SER A 204 16.83 44.08 6.15
CA SER A 204 15.38 43.93 6.01
C SER A 204 14.70 45.19 5.47
N ASN A 205 13.54 45.03 4.84
CA ASN A 205 12.74 46.15 4.32
C ASN A 205 13.50 47.08 3.35
N LEU A 206 14.51 46.57 2.65
CA LEU A 206 15.24 47.35 1.67
C LEU A 206 14.50 47.43 0.34
N VAL A 207 14.68 48.54 -0.36
CA VAL A 207 14.37 48.67 -1.78
C VAL A 207 15.69 48.80 -2.53
N CYS A 208 16.11 47.69 -3.14
CA CYS A 208 17.34 47.61 -3.89
C CYS A 208 17.08 47.96 -5.35
N GLU A 209 17.48 49.16 -5.74
CA GLU A 209 17.46 49.64 -7.12
C GLU A 209 18.90 49.66 -7.65
N SER A 210 19.25 48.78 -8.60
CA SER A 210 20.61 48.70 -9.16
C SER A 210 21.72 48.51 -8.11
N THR A 211 21.41 47.90 -6.98
CA THR A 211 22.37 47.63 -5.90
C THR A 211 23.29 46.48 -6.30
N ASN A 212 24.58 46.57 -5.97
CA ASN A 212 25.55 45.55 -6.36
C ASN A 212 26.13 44.83 -5.13
N PHE A 213 25.71 43.58 -4.93
CA PHE A 213 26.24 42.66 -3.92
C PHE A 213 27.15 41.58 -4.54
N SER A 214 27.65 41.76 -5.76
CA SER A 214 28.47 40.73 -6.42
C SER A 214 29.69 40.37 -5.57
N ALA A 215 29.93 39.09 -5.33
CA ALA A 215 31.02 38.58 -4.47
C ALA A 215 31.01 39.10 -3.01
N ALA A 216 29.89 39.66 -2.53
CA ALA A 216 29.74 40.01 -1.13
C ALA A 216 29.60 38.75 -0.25
N VAL A 217 30.03 38.84 1.01
CA VAL A 217 29.80 37.80 2.02
C VAL A 217 28.59 38.21 2.85
N LEU A 218 27.45 37.58 2.61
CA LEU A 218 26.16 37.89 3.23
C LEU A 218 25.78 36.88 4.31
N ASP A 219 26.68 35.96 4.70
CA ASP A 219 26.32 34.82 5.53
C ASP A 219 25.60 35.24 6.82
N HIS A 220 24.51 34.55 7.15
CA HIS A 220 23.61 34.85 8.29
C HIS A 220 22.89 36.22 8.23
N ALA A 221 22.98 36.96 7.13
CA ALA A 221 22.27 38.22 6.97
C ALA A 221 20.74 38.02 6.87
N VAL A 222 19.99 39.11 7.05
CA VAL A 222 18.53 39.11 7.03
C VAL A 222 18.02 40.06 5.96
N PHE A 223 17.35 39.54 4.93
CA PHE A 223 16.74 40.26 3.80
C PHE A 223 15.20 40.22 3.83
N THR A 224 14.60 39.95 4.99
CA THR A 224 13.14 39.80 5.08
C THR A 224 12.40 41.02 4.54
N GLU A 225 11.37 40.80 3.72
CA GLU A 225 10.55 41.84 3.08
C GLU A 225 11.34 42.80 2.15
N THR A 226 12.59 42.48 1.80
CA THR A 226 13.37 43.27 0.84
C THR A 226 12.90 43.04 -0.60
N THR A 227 12.99 44.08 -1.43
CA THR A 227 12.66 44.02 -2.87
C THR A 227 13.88 44.29 -3.73
N PHE A 228 14.17 43.37 -4.66
CA PHE A 228 15.21 43.52 -5.67
C PHE A 228 14.60 43.95 -7.02
N ASP A 229 15.25 44.87 -7.72
CA ASP A 229 14.99 45.15 -9.13
C ASP A 229 15.82 44.26 -10.06
N SER A 230 15.51 44.27 -11.37
CA SER A 230 16.20 43.44 -12.36
C SER A 230 17.66 43.83 -12.61
N LEU A 231 18.12 44.96 -12.07
CA LEU A 231 19.48 45.46 -12.18
C LEU A 231 20.33 45.15 -10.93
N THR A 232 19.69 44.69 -9.85
CA THR A 232 20.39 44.27 -8.64
C THR A 232 21.18 43.00 -8.91
N ARG A 233 22.43 42.95 -8.42
CA ARG A 233 23.37 41.86 -8.70
C ARG A 233 23.79 41.15 -7.42
N LEU A 234 23.61 39.83 -7.40
CA LEU A 234 24.04 38.93 -6.31
C LEU A 234 25.02 37.85 -6.82
N THR A 235 25.50 37.97 -8.06
CA THR A 235 26.31 36.94 -8.69
C THR A 235 27.60 36.69 -7.90
N GLY A 236 27.83 35.43 -7.51
CA GLY A 236 29.00 35.01 -6.75
C GLY A 236 29.01 35.44 -5.28
N ALA A 237 27.93 36.04 -4.77
CA ALA A 237 27.82 36.32 -3.34
C ALA A 237 27.67 35.02 -2.53
N SER A 238 28.29 34.99 -1.35
CA SER A 238 28.02 33.98 -0.32
C SER A 238 26.81 34.42 0.47
N ALA A 239 25.83 33.54 0.64
CA ALA A 239 24.56 33.78 1.32
C ALA A 239 24.18 32.56 2.17
N ILE A 240 25.15 31.99 2.87
CA ILE A 240 24.96 30.83 3.74
C ILE A 240 24.07 31.23 4.91
N ASP A 241 23.04 30.43 5.22
CA ASP A 241 22.10 30.64 6.32
C ASP A 241 21.45 32.04 6.33
N VAL A 242 21.26 32.64 5.14
CA VAL A 242 20.60 33.94 4.98
C VAL A 242 19.09 33.81 5.02
N ASP A 243 18.44 34.76 5.70
CA ASP A 243 16.98 34.84 5.73
C ASP A 243 16.45 35.75 4.61
N PHE A 244 16.01 35.15 3.51
CA PHE A 244 15.29 35.77 2.39
C PHE A 244 13.76 35.60 2.50
N SER A 245 13.22 35.37 3.71
CA SER A 245 11.78 35.16 3.86
C SER A 245 10.98 36.37 3.39
N ALA A 246 9.92 36.13 2.62
CA ALA A 246 9.10 37.17 2.00
C ALA A 246 9.86 38.19 1.11
N THR A 247 11.11 37.92 0.74
CA THR A 247 11.89 38.75 -0.20
C THR A 247 11.29 38.65 -1.61
N ARG A 248 11.31 39.76 -2.35
CA ARG A 248 10.80 39.83 -3.72
C ARG A 248 11.94 39.81 -4.73
N PHE A 249 12.12 38.67 -5.39
CA PHE A 249 13.02 38.52 -6.52
C PHE A 249 12.25 38.81 -7.83
N PRO A 250 12.83 39.59 -8.75
CA PRO A 250 12.21 39.84 -10.05
C PRO A 250 12.34 38.63 -10.96
N VAL A 251 11.40 38.49 -11.90
CA VAL A 251 11.40 37.40 -12.88
C VAL A 251 12.67 37.48 -13.74
N GLY A 252 13.36 36.34 -13.91
CA GLY A 252 14.57 36.25 -14.72
C GLY A 252 15.85 36.68 -14.01
N MET A 253 15.81 37.03 -12.71
CA MET A 253 17.03 37.37 -11.96
C MET A 253 18.04 36.21 -12.00
N SER A 254 19.29 36.52 -12.34
CA SER A 254 20.36 35.53 -12.40
C SER A 254 21.10 35.44 -11.07
N LEU A 255 21.06 34.24 -10.50
CA LEU A 255 21.69 33.78 -9.28
C LEU A 255 22.50 32.49 -9.59
N ASN A 256 23.19 32.47 -10.73
CA ASN A 256 24.01 31.32 -11.12
C ASN A 256 25.20 31.17 -10.17
N ASN A 257 25.51 29.92 -9.78
CA ASN A 257 26.55 29.58 -8.80
C ASN A 257 26.39 30.36 -7.48
N PHE A 258 25.15 30.63 -7.07
CA PHE A 258 24.87 31.29 -5.81
C PHE A 258 25.07 30.30 -4.65
N GLU A 259 25.85 30.70 -3.65
CA GLU A 259 26.14 29.87 -2.47
C GLU A 259 25.15 30.23 -1.36
N ALA A 260 24.04 29.50 -1.28
CA ALA A 260 22.94 29.78 -0.35
C ALA A 260 22.52 28.54 0.43
N SER A 261 23.50 27.75 0.87
CA SER A 261 23.25 26.61 1.74
C SER A 261 22.60 27.06 3.04
N GLY A 262 21.54 26.38 3.48
CA GLY A 262 20.79 26.70 4.70
C GLY A 262 19.95 27.99 4.64
N ALA A 263 19.95 28.71 3.51
CA ALA A 263 19.17 29.94 3.37
C ALA A 263 17.66 29.66 3.41
N VAL A 264 16.90 30.64 3.91
CA VAL A 264 15.43 30.56 4.05
C VAL A 264 14.77 31.49 3.03
N PHE A 265 13.98 30.93 2.12
CA PHE A 265 13.24 31.67 1.09
C PHE A 265 11.72 31.60 1.30
N ASP A 266 11.27 31.17 2.47
CA ASP A 266 9.85 30.91 2.73
C ASP A 266 9.00 32.17 2.47
N GLY A 267 7.95 32.02 1.66
CA GLY A 267 7.09 33.15 1.24
C GLY A 267 7.72 34.13 0.24
N ALA A 268 8.97 33.93 -0.20
CA ALA A 268 9.59 34.75 -1.23
C ALA A 268 8.88 34.61 -2.59
N THR A 269 8.94 35.65 -3.43
CA THR A 269 8.49 35.55 -4.82
C THR A 269 9.67 35.31 -5.73
N MET A 270 9.72 34.15 -6.39
CA MET A 270 10.91 33.68 -7.11
C MET A 270 10.58 33.05 -8.47
N ALA A 271 9.47 33.47 -9.10
CA ALA A 271 9.09 32.94 -10.40
C ALA A 271 10.12 33.31 -11.47
N GLY A 272 10.57 32.33 -12.26
CA GLY A 272 11.50 32.53 -13.38
C GLY A 272 12.94 32.90 -13.00
N VAL A 273 13.34 32.80 -11.73
CA VAL A 273 14.74 33.00 -11.31
C VAL A 273 15.66 31.95 -11.95
N VAL A 274 16.93 32.31 -12.17
CA VAL A 274 17.93 31.43 -12.80
C VAL A 274 19.05 31.16 -11.80
N MET A 275 19.04 29.96 -11.20
CA MET A 275 19.97 29.47 -10.18
C MET A 275 20.78 28.27 -10.68
N ASN A 276 21.29 28.34 -11.90
CA ASN A 276 22.04 27.20 -12.46
C ASN A 276 23.37 27.03 -11.70
N GLY A 277 23.70 25.81 -11.32
CA GLY A 277 24.89 25.49 -10.52
C GLY A 277 24.90 26.05 -9.10
N ALA A 278 23.77 26.57 -8.59
CA ALA A 278 23.70 27.10 -7.22
C ALA A 278 23.80 25.98 -6.17
N ASN A 279 24.42 26.29 -5.04
CA ASN A 279 24.42 25.46 -3.85
C ASN A 279 23.29 25.93 -2.93
N LEU A 280 22.22 25.13 -2.86
CA LEU A 280 21.01 25.35 -2.08
C LEU A 280 20.79 24.20 -1.09
N THR A 281 21.90 23.55 -0.67
CA THR A 281 21.85 22.44 0.27
C THR A 281 21.19 22.89 1.57
N ALA A 282 20.26 22.09 2.09
CA ALA A 282 19.45 22.39 3.28
C ALA A 282 18.65 23.72 3.24
N ALA A 283 18.52 24.39 2.09
CA ALA A 283 17.72 25.61 1.98
C ALA A 283 16.23 25.35 2.20
N SER A 284 15.52 26.32 2.79
CA SER A 284 14.07 26.27 2.93
C SER A 284 13.40 27.08 1.82
N MET A 285 12.47 26.45 1.11
CA MET A 285 11.67 27.03 0.03
C MET A 285 10.21 26.56 0.16
N VAL A 286 9.70 26.43 1.38
CA VAL A 286 8.39 25.83 1.65
C VAL A 286 7.29 26.72 1.07
N ALA A 287 6.41 26.12 0.25
CA ALA A 287 5.32 26.80 -0.43
C ALA A 287 5.73 28.02 -1.29
N VAL A 288 6.99 28.06 -1.76
CA VAL A 288 7.49 29.13 -2.63
C VAL A 288 7.02 28.93 -4.07
N ASN A 289 6.74 30.05 -4.75
CA ASN A 289 6.45 30.06 -6.18
C ASN A 289 7.75 30.13 -6.99
N LEU A 290 8.17 28.99 -7.52
CA LEU A 290 9.35 28.76 -8.37
C LEU A 290 8.95 28.45 -9.82
N LYS A 291 7.75 28.86 -10.24
CA LYS A 291 7.25 28.62 -11.60
C LYS A 291 8.25 29.13 -12.64
N ASN A 292 8.56 28.30 -13.64
CA ASN A 292 9.52 28.56 -14.71
C ASN A 292 10.95 28.89 -14.24
N ALA A 293 11.32 28.61 -12.99
CA ALA A 293 12.68 28.79 -12.51
C ALA A 293 13.64 27.79 -13.18
N SER A 294 14.94 28.11 -13.18
CA SER A 294 16.00 27.25 -13.71
C SER A 294 16.98 26.87 -12.61
N PHE A 295 17.10 25.58 -12.33
CA PHE A 295 17.97 24.97 -11.32
C PHE A 295 18.94 23.96 -11.97
N ASN A 296 19.26 24.12 -13.25
CA ASN A 296 20.09 23.15 -13.96
C ASN A 296 21.46 23.02 -13.27
N GLY A 297 21.80 21.80 -12.86
CA GLY A 297 23.03 21.47 -12.14
C GLY A 297 23.12 22.03 -10.71
N ALA A 298 22.03 22.57 -10.15
CA ALA A 298 22.00 23.02 -8.76
C ALA A 298 22.00 21.85 -7.77
N ASP A 299 22.52 22.10 -6.57
CA ASP A 299 22.47 21.16 -5.44
C ASP A 299 21.41 21.60 -4.43
N LEU A 300 20.30 20.87 -4.38
CA LEU A 300 19.17 21.02 -3.45
C LEU A 300 19.13 19.88 -2.44
N SER A 301 20.27 19.25 -2.15
CA SER A 301 20.33 18.13 -1.21
C SER A 301 19.89 18.57 0.19
N GLY A 302 18.94 17.86 0.78
CA GLY A 302 18.33 18.17 2.08
C GLY A 302 17.40 19.39 2.09
N ALA A 303 17.14 20.03 0.96
CA ALA A 303 16.29 21.22 0.90
C ALA A 303 14.82 20.93 1.25
N LEU A 304 14.13 21.93 1.81
CA LEU A 304 12.71 21.88 2.15
C LEU A 304 11.88 22.57 1.06
N LEU A 305 11.25 21.77 0.20
CA LEU A 305 10.46 22.21 -0.96
C LEU A 305 9.00 21.73 -0.87
N THR A 306 8.52 21.52 0.35
CA THR A 306 7.16 21.03 0.58
C THR A 306 6.15 22.05 0.06
N ARG A 307 5.21 21.58 -0.79
CA ARG A 307 4.17 22.39 -1.46
C ARG A 307 4.69 23.51 -2.38
N SER A 308 5.95 23.49 -2.79
CA SER A 308 6.50 24.51 -3.69
C SER A 308 5.96 24.32 -5.12
N ASN A 309 5.74 25.43 -5.83
CA ASN A 309 5.33 25.40 -7.23
C ASN A 309 6.58 25.41 -8.12
N LEU A 310 6.90 24.28 -8.74
CA LEU A 310 8.01 24.10 -9.68
C LEU A 310 7.46 23.91 -11.12
N THR A 311 6.25 24.40 -11.41
CA THR A 311 5.61 24.22 -12.71
C THR A 311 6.50 24.81 -13.81
N GLY A 312 6.82 24.02 -14.84
CA GLY A 312 7.63 24.42 -15.99
C GLY A 312 9.11 24.68 -15.67
N ALA A 313 9.58 24.38 -14.46
CA ALA A 313 10.97 24.61 -14.07
C ALA A 313 11.94 23.70 -14.84
N SER A 314 13.17 24.19 -15.06
CA SER A 314 14.25 23.42 -15.68
C SER A 314 15.19 22.90 -14.59
N MET A 315 15.26 21.58 -14.44
CA MET A 315 16.00 20.90 -13.37
C MET A 315 16.86 19.76 -13.92
N GLN A 316 17.51 20.01 -15.06
CA GLN A 316 18.44 19.04 -15.65
C GLN A 316 19.64 18.88 -14.73
N THR A 317 20.04 17.64 -14.41
CA THR A 317 21.17 17.28 -13.52
C THR A 317 21.08 17.80 -12.07
N THR A 318 19.93 18.31 -11.65
CA THR A 318 19.72 18.85 -10.30
C THR A 318 19.76 17.75 -9.25
N GLN A 319 20.40 18.01 -8.11
CA GLN A 319 20.50 17.08 -6.98
C GLN A 319 19.42 17.38 -5.95
N PHE A 320 18.52 16.43 -5.68
CA PHE A 320 17.49 16.48 -4.64
C PHE A 320 17.73 15.43 -3.54
N VAL A 321 18.99 15.07 -3.28
CA VAL A 321 19.31 13.97 -2.36
C VAL A 321 18.80 14.29 -0.96
N ASN A 322 17.99 13.42 -0.36
CA ASN A 322 17.32 13.64 0.94
C ASN A 322 16.36 14.85 1.01
N ALA A 323 15.97 15.46 -0.12
CA ALA A 323 15.11 16.65 -0.13
C ALA A 323 13.66 16.32 0.30
N GLN A 324 12.98 17.30 0.91
CA GLN A 324 11.57 17.21 1.31
C GLN A 324 10.66 17.87 0.27
N LEU A 325 10.11 17.07 -0.63
CA LEU A 325 9.34 17.48 -1.81
C LEU A 325 7.85 17.12 -1.72
N ALA A 326 7.35 16.83 -0.51
CA ALA A 326 5.97 16.40 -0.33
C ALA A 326 4.99 17.45 -0.88
N ALA A 327 4.07 17.00 -1.73
CA ALA A 327 3.09 17.83 -2.44
C ALA A 327 3.70 18.98 -3.29
N ALA A 328 4.96 18.89 -3.71
CA ALA A 328 5.54 19.82 -4.69
C ALA A 328 4.93 19.61 -6.09
N ASP A 329 4.82 20.68 -6.86
CA ASP A 329 4.24 20.64 -8.21
C ASP A 329 5.32 20.75 -9.29
N PHE A 330 5.69 19.62 -9.89
CA PHE A 330 6.62 19.51 -11.02
C PHE A 330 5.92 19.47 -12.39
N THR A 331 4.67 19.93 -12.48
CA THR A 331 3.92 19.90 -13.75
C THR A 331 4.70 20.60 -14.86
N ASP A 332 4.82 19.99 -16.03
CA ASP A 332 5.59 20.50 -17.20
C ASP A 332 7.11 20.72 -16.97
N ALA A 333 7.68 20.29 -15.83
CA ALA A 333 9.10 20.48 -15.52
C ALA A 333 10.02 19.59 -16.38
N SER A 334 11.24 20.07 -16.68
CA SER A 334 12.30 19.23 -17.27
C SER A 334 13.18 18.63 -16.17
N LEU A 335 13.31 17.31 -16.15
CA LEU A 335 13.95 16.55 -15.06
C LEU A 335 15.07 15.60 -15.52
N SER A 336 15.69 15.86 -16.68
CA SER A 336 16.73 14.95 -17.20
C SER A 336 17.89 14.81 -16.22
N GLU A 337 18.24 13.58 -15.86
CA GLU A 337 19.32 13.26 -14.92
C GLU A 337 19.13 13.84 -13.50
N ALA A 338 17.91 14.22 -13.12
CA ALA A 338 17.63 14.65 -11.76
C ALA A 338 17.78 13.49 -10.77
N ASN A 339 18.40 13.78 -9.62
CA ASN A 339 18.69 12.79 -8.59
C ASN A 339 17.79 12.99 -7.36
N PHE A 340 16.80 12.11 -7.19
CA PHE A 340 15.85 12.10 -6.08
C PHE A 340 16.20 11.03 -5.02
N THR A 341 17.46 10.62 -4.92
CA THR A 341 17.87 9.58 -3.95
C THR A 341 17.42 9.96 -2.54
N ASN A 342 16.69 9.08 -1.86
CA ASN A 342 16.12 9.28 -0.51
C ASN A 342 15.20 10.51 -0.36
N ALA A 343 14.74 11.11 -1.45
CA ALA A 343 13.85 12.26 -1.39
C ALA A 343 12.42 11.85 -1.04
N ASN A 344 11.69 12.73 -0.37
CA ASN A 344 10.27 12.52 -0.09
C ASN A 344 9.41 13.26 -1.12
N LEU A 345 8.89 12.55 -2.13
CA LEU A 345 7.98 13.09 -3.14
C LEU A 345 6.51 12.73 -2.89
N SER A 346 6.14 12.40 -1.64
CA SER A 346 4.77 11.97 -1.34
C SER A 346 3.74 13.00 -1.81
N ASN A 347 2.78 12.58 -2.64
CA ASN A 347 1.76 13.41 -3.27
C ASN A 347 2.29 14.52 -4.21
N ALA A 348 3.53 14.44 -4.69
CA ALA A 348 4.04 15.37 -5.69
C ALA A 348 3.36 15.16 -7.05
N SER A 349 3.18 16.24 -7.82
CA SER A 349 2.65 16.17 -9.19
C SER A 349 3.81 16.13 -10.19
N LEU A 350 3.86 15.10 -11.03
CA LEU A 350 4.80 14.97 -12.16
C LEU A 350 4.06 15.03 -13.51
N ILE A 351 2.85 15.58 -13.53
CA ILE A 351 1.99 15.62 -14.73
C ILE A 351 2.71 16.34 -15.88
N ASN A 352 2.77 15.70 -17.04
CA ASN A 352 3.43 16.23 -18.24
C ASN A 352 4.91 16.63 -18.05
N ALA A 353 5.58 16.15 -16.99
CA ALA A 353 7.01 16.35 -16.85
C ALA A 353 7.73 15.77 -18.08
N ARG A 354 8.75 16.48 -18.55
CA ARG A 354 9.44 16.24 -19.82
C ARG A 354 10.91 15.92 -19.59
N GLU A 355 11.53 15.34 -20.62
CA GLU A 355 12.96 15.01 -20.61
C GLU A 355 13.34 14.11 -19.42
N LEU A 356 12.56 13.06 -19.16
CA LEU A 356 12.66 12.22 -17.95
C LEU A 356 13.82 11.19 -17.99
N THR A 357 14.85 11.41 -18.82
CA THR A 357 15.92 10.42 -18.99
C THR A 357 16.87 10.36 -17.79
N ARG A 358 17.22 9.15 -17.35
CA ARG A 358 18.16 8.83 -16.27
C ARG A 358 17.77 9.41 -14.90
N LEU A 359 16.48 9.40 -14.58
CA LEU A 359 15.99 9.73 -13.24
C LEU A 359 16.48 8.72 -12.19
N ASP A 360 16.79 9.21 -10.99
CA ASP A 360 17.22 8.37 -9.87
C ASP A 360 16.27 8.50 -8.67
N PHE A 361 15.46 7.48 -8.43
CA PHE A 361 14.50 7.39 -7.33
C PHE A 361 14.89 6.36 -6.26
N ARG A 362 16.18 5.97 -6.19
CA ARG A 362 16.65 5.01 -5.18
C ARG A 362 16.34 5.51 -3.76
N GLY A 363 15.64 4.72 -2.97
CA GLY A 363 15.20 5.10 -1.60
C GLY A 363 14.15 6.22 -1.53
N ALA A 364 13.62 6.70 -2.65
CA ALA A 364 12.64 7.78 -2.64
C ALA A 364 11.27 7.31 -2.12
N LEU A 365 10.56 8.21 -1.42
CA LEU A 365 9.15 8.02 -1.04
C LEU A 365 8.25 8.58 -2.16
N LEU A 366 7.64 7.69 -2.93
CA LEU A 366 6.77 7.99 -4.07
C LEU A 366 5.29 7.73 -3.73
N VAL A 367 4.92 7.97 -2.48
CA VAL A 367 3.60 7.65 -1.95
C VAL A 367 2.54 8.50 -2.63
N ALA A 368 1.52 7.85 -3.22
CA ALA A 368 0.41 8.50 -3.93
C ALA A 368 0.84 9.44 -5.07
N VAL A 369 1.96 9.16 -5.72
CA VAL A 369 2.41 9.86 -6.94
C VAL A 369 1.75 9.23 -8.18
N ASP A 370 1.39 10.06 -9.15
CA ASP A 370 0.85 9.61 -10.43
C ASP A 370 1.97 9.40 -11.46
N PHE A 371 2.17 8.15 -11.83
CA PHE A 371 3.08 7.66 -12.87
C PHE A 371 2.31 7.00 -14.03
N THR A 372 1.01 7.25 -14.20
CA THR A 372 0.21 6.58 -15.23
C THR A 372 0.86 6.71 -16.62
N GLY A 373 1.11 5.56 -17.26
CA GLY A 373 1.76 5.48 -18.58
C GLY A 373 3.28 5.70 -18.56
N PHE A 374 3.93 5.75 -17.41
CA PHE A 374 5.36 5.99 -17.31
C PHE A 374 6.19 4.77 -17.74
N ASP A 375 7.18 5.01 -18.61
CA ASP A 375 8.08 3.98 -19.13
C ASP A 375 9.41 4.02 -18.38
N PHE A 376 9.49 3.28 -17.26
CA PHE A 376 10.69 3.23 -16.40
C PHE A 376 11.93 2.71 -17.17
N VAL A 377 11.72 1.87 -18.18
CA VAL A 377 12.79 1.26 -18.96
C VAL A 377 13.35 2.25 -19.97
N ARG A 378 12.51 2.86 -20.81
CA ARG A 378 12.93 3.86 -21.81
C ARG A 378 13.59 5.07 -21.15
N HIS A 379 13.08 5.46 -19.99
CA HIS A 379 13.65 6.56 -19.21
C HIS A 379 14.91 6.17 -18.43
N GLN A 380 15.33 4.89 -18.41
CA GLN A 380 16.49 4.42 -17.64
C GLN A 380 16.40 4.82 -16.16
N THR A 381 15.19 4.75 -15.62
CA THR A 381 14.89 5.18 -14.26
C THR A 381 15.47 4.18 -13.27
N LYS A 382 16.18 4.68 -12.26
CA LYS A 382 16.75 3.84 -11.20
C LYS A 382 15.82 3.83 -9.99
N VAL A 383 15.57 2.64 -9.48
CA VAL A 383 14.86 2.38 -8.22
C VAL A 383 15.65 1.34 -7.43
N SER A 384 15.36 1.21 -6.14
CA SER A 384 15.94 0.20 -5.26
C SER A 384 14.88 -0.36 -4.32
N SER A 385 15.25 -1.39 -3.53
CA SER A 385 14.33 -2.10 -2.63
C SER A 385 13.69 -1.20 -1.56
N ASP A 386 14.30 -0.06 -1.25
CA ASP A 386 13.83 0.96 -0.32
C ASP A 386 12.95 2.05 -0.98
N THR A 387 12.82 2.06 -2.32
CA THR A 387 11.87 2.92 -3.01
C THR A 387 10.42 2.51 -2.67
N ASP A 388 9.58 3.49 -2.32
CA ASP A 388 8.23 3.25 -1.81
C ASP A 388 7.14 3.80 -2.74
N PHE A 389 6.41 2.92 -3.41
CA PHE A 389 5.28 3.24 -4.30
C PHE A 389 3.91 3.05 -3.61
N THR A 390 3.83 3.12 -2.28
CA THR A 390 2.57 2.94 -1.55
C THR A 390 1.48 3.88 -2.09
N ARG A 391 0.32 3.33 -2.47
CA ARG A 391 -0.81 4.06 -3.08
C ARG A 391 -0.50 4.83 -4.37
N ALA A 392 0.64 4.58 -5.03
CA ALA A 392 0.97 5.21 -6.31
C ALA A 392 0.06 4.73 -7.45
N PHE A 393 -0.11 5.56 -8.48
CA PHE A 393 -0.80 5.22 -9.71
C PHE A 393 0.22 4.85 -10.79
N LEU A 394 0.31 3.58 -11.12
CA LEU A 394 1.29 2.98 -12.05
C LEU A 394 0.59 2.25 -13.20
N ASP A 395 -0.65 2.64 -13.50
CA ASP A 395 -1.44 2.02 -14.55
C ASP A 395 -0.75 2.25 -15.91
N ASN A 396 -0.72 1.22 -16.76
CA ASN A 396 -0.06 1.24 -18.08
C ASN A 396 1.45 1.52 -18.03
N CYS A 397 2.11 1.32 -16.88
CA CYS A 397 3.57 1.45 -16.78
C CYS A 397 4.32 0.29 -17.44
N THR A 398 5.58 0.54 -17.80
CA THR A 398 6.51 -0.49 -18.30
C THR A 398 7.66 -0.69 -17.32
N PHE A 399 7.80 -1.93 -16.82
CA PHE A 399 8.84 -2.36 -15.89
C PHE A 399 9.77 -3.44 -16.47
N THR A 400 9.64 -3.78 -17.75
CA THR A 400 10.30 -4.93 -18.38
C THR A 400 11.79 -5.10 -17.99
N ASN A 401 12.16 -6.30 -17.53
CA ASN A 401 13.50 -6.68 -17.05
C ASN A 401 14.04 -5.89 -15.83
N MET A 402 13.22 -5.13 -15.12
CA MET A 402 13.68 -4.41 -13.93
C MET A 402 13.85 -5.33 -12.72
N ASP A 403 14.86 -5.02 -11.92
CA ASP A 403 15.06 -5.60 -10.59
C ASP A 403 14.30 -4.76 -9.56
N LEU A 404 13.18 -5.32 -9.08
CA LEU A 404 12.26 -4.70 -8.14
C LEU A 404 12.17 -5.52 -6.83
N ARG A 405 13.24 -6.23 -6.48
CA ARG A 405 13.29 -7.03 -5.26
C ARG A 405 13.05 -6.19 -4.02
N GLY A 406 12.21 -6.68 -3.12
CA GLY A 406 11.86 -6.02 -1.86
C GLY A 406 11.05 -4.74 -2.00
N ILE A 407 10.68 -4.34 -3.22
CA ILE A 407 10.03 -3.04 -3.45
C ILE A 407 8.63 -3.00 -2.82
N ARG A 408 8.17 -1.80 -2.45
CA ARG A 408 6.86 -1.61 -1.82
C ARG A 408 5.84 -1.01 -2.80
N PHE A 409 4.84 -1.81 -3.15
CA PHE A 409 3.66 -1.47 -3.94
C PHE A 409 2.36 -1.55 -3.12
N LEU A 410 2.43 -1.34 -1.81
CA LEU A 410 1.29 -1.45 -0.89
C LEU A 410 0.12 -0.57 -1.37
N SER A 411 -1.03 -1.19 -1.65
CA SER A 411 -2.23 -0.49 -2.16
C SER A 411 -2.00 0.34 -3.44
N ALA A 412 -0.95 0.06 -4.22
CA ALA A 412 -0.71 0.73 -5.49
C ALA A 412 -1.65 0.20 -6.59
N SER A 413 -1.95 1.05 -7.57
CA SER A 413 -2.63 0.64 -8.80
C SER A 413 -1.58 0.39 -9.87
N ILE A 414 -1.49 -0.83 -10.40
CA ILE A 414 -0.48 -1.25 -11.40
C ILE A 414 -1.20 -1.94 -12.58
N ARG A 415 -2.41 -1.46 -12.92
CA ARG A 415 -3.26 -2.12 -13.89
C ARG A 415 -2.67 -2.02 -15.29
N TYR A 416 -2.83 -3.06 -16.10
CA TYR A 416 -2.32 -3.10 -17.48
C TYR A 416 -0.79 -2.91 -17.63
N ALA A 417 -0.01 -3.02 -16.54
CA ALA A 417 1.42 -2.83 -16.61
C ALA A 417 2.13 -3.98 -17.34
N GLN A 418 3.23 -3.65 -18.01
CA GLN A 418 4.12 -4.62 -18.67
C GLN A 418 5.24 -5.02 -17.71
N MET A 419 5.28 -6.30 -17.33
CA MET A 419 6.17 -6.81 -16.29
C MET A 419 6.98 -8.03 -16.74
N ASP A 420 7.15 -8.23 -18.05
CA ASP A 420 8.00 -9.30 -18.59
C ASP A 420 9.44 -9.15 -18.06
N GLY A 421 10.01 -10.21 -17.48
CA GLY A 421 11.38 -10.29 -16.97
C GLY A 421 11.61 -9.63 -15.62
N VAL A 422 10.55 -9.12 -14.97
CA VAL A 422 10.67 -8.41 -13.70
C VAL A 422 11.02 -9.36 -12.56
N ASN A 423 11.92 -8.92 -11.68
CA ASN A 423 12.18 -9.58 -10.41
C ASN A 423 11.45 -8.86 -9.28
N LEU A 424 10.39 -9.48 -8.74
CA LEU A 424 9.60 -9.03 -7.59
C LEU A 424 9.85 -9.89 -6.35
N GLU A 425 11.00 -10.55 -6.23
CA GLU A 425 11.26 -11.36 -5.03
C GLU A 425 11.15 -10.49 -3.76
N ASP A 426 10.44 -11.01 -2.75
CA ASP A 426 10.16 -10.33 -1.48
C ASP A 426 9.43 -8.97 -1.58
N ALA A 427 8.85 -8.65 -2.74
CA ALA A 427 8.10 -7.41 -2.93
C ALA A 427 6.80 -7.40 -2.11
N THR A 428 6.40 -6.22 -1.63
CA THR A 428 5.14 -6.02 -0.90
C THR A 428 4.07 -5.47 -1.84
N LEU A 429 3.06 -6.28 -2.16
CA LEU A 429 1.95 -6.00 -3.08
C LEU A 429 0.59 -6.15 -2.37
N THR A 430 0.56 -6.13 -1.04
CA THR A 430 -0.67 -6.26 -0.25
C THR A 430 -1.68 -5.19 -0.68
N ASN A 431 -2.94 -5.59 -0.90
CA ASN A 431 -4.02 -4.73 -1.39
C ASN A 431 -3.74 -4.01 -2.73
N ALA A 432 -2.70 -4.37 -3.48
CA ALA A 432 -2.40 -3.74 -4.76
C ALA A 432 -3.39 -4.20 -5.84
N ASP A 433 -3.59 -3.36 -6.85
CA ASP A 433 -4.40 -3.70 -8.02
C ASP A 433 -3.50 -4.01 -9.23
N LEU A 434 -3.32 -5.31 -9.49
CA LEU A 434 -2.57 -5.86 -10.61
C LEU A 434 -3.53 -6.38 -11.72
N SER A 435 -4.75 -5.84 -11.81
CA SER A 435 -5.70 -6.30 -12.81
C SER A 435 -5.13 -6.08 -14.23
N PHE A 436 -5.24 -7.11 -15.06
CA PHE A 436 -4.80 -7.13 -16.47
C PHE A 436 -3.29 -6.89 -16.69
N VAL A 437 -2.45 -7.11 -15.68
CA VAL A 437 -0.98 -7.10 -15.90
C VAL A 437 -0.54 -8.21 -16.85
N SER A 438 0.52 -7.96 -17.60
CA SER A 438 1.19 -8.96 -18.43
C SER A 438 2.58 -9.27 -17.88
N ALA A 439 2.76 -10.49 -17.37
CA ALA A 439 3.97 -10.94 -16.68
C ALA A 439 4.36 -12.37 -17.13
N THR A 440 4.66 -12.53 -18.43
CA THR A 440 4.67 -13.85 -19.11
C THR A 440 6.06 -14.46 -19.32
N LYS A 441 7.13 -13.67 -19.16
CA LYS A 441 8.50 -14.11 -19.47
C LYS A 441 9.40 -13.93 -18.27
N GLN A 442 9.90 -15.02 -17.67
CA GLN A 442 10.95 -14.96 -16.64
C GLN A 442 10.65 -14.00 -15.47
N VAL A 443 9.40 -13.97 -15.01
CA VAL A 443 9.01 -13.14 -13.86
C VAL A 443 9.18 -13.94 -12.58
N SER A 444 9.87 -13.35 -11.61
CA SER A 444 10.03 -13.93 -10.26
C SER A 444 9.17 -13.17 -9.27
N MET A 445 8.39 -13.88 -8.47
CA MET A 445 7.58 -13.38 -7.36
C MET A 445 7.80 -14.23 -6.10
N ILE A 446 8.95 -14.92 -5.99
CA ILE A 446 9.26 -15.76 -4.82
C ILE A 446 9.28 -14.87 -3.57
N GLY A 447 8.57 -15.28 -2.51
CA GLY A 447 8.46 -14.52 -1.26
C GLY A 447 7.63 -13.23 -1.35
N ALA A 448 7.10 -12.87 -2.53
CA ALA A 448 6.27 -11.68 -2.68
C ALA A 448 4.95 -11.82 -1.90
N ASN A 449 4.49 -10.73 -1.30
CA ASN A 449 3.23 -10.69 -0.55
C ASN A 449 2.15 -9.97 -1.35
N LEU A 450 1.24 -10.73 -1.96
CA LEU A 450 0.07 -10.29 -2.71
C LEU A 450 -1.24 -10.50 -1.92
N SER A 451 -1.19 -10.51 -0.59
CA SER A 451 -2.40 -10.69 0.24
C SER A 451 -3.46 -9.64 -0.08
N ASN A 452 -4.70 -10.06 -0.30
CA ASN A 452 -5.83 -9.22 -0.71
C ASN A 452 -5.60 -8.41 -2.01
N ALA A 453 -4.63 -8.78 -2.84
CA ALA A 453 -4.39 -8.11 -4.12
C ALA A 453 -5.50 -8.45 -5.14
N LYS A 454 -5.72 -7.54 -6.09
CA LYS A 454 -6.56 -7.80 -7.27
C LYS A 454 -5.69 -8.21 -8.44
N LEU A 455 -6.04 -9.32 -9.07
CA LEU A 455 -5.33 -9.95 -10.19
C LEU A 455 -6.34 -10.32 -11.29
N GLU A 456 -7.46 -9.58 -11.39
CA GLU A 456 -8.49 -9.85 -12.39
C GLU A 456 -7.89 -9.83 -13.80
N GLY A 457 -8.05 -10.93 -14.55
CA GLY A 457 -7.55 -11.04 -15.91
C GLY A 457 -6.01 -10.92 -16.04
N ALA A 458 -5.27 -11.03 -14.94
CA ALA A 458 -3.80 -10.98 -14.97
C ALA A 458 -3.26 -12.18 -15.75
N ASN A 459 -2.29 -11.92 -16.64
CA ASN A 459 -1.58 -12.96 -17.36
C ASN A 459 -0.22 -13.22 -16.69
N LEU A 460 -0.16 -14.27 -15.88
CA LEU A 460 0.99 -14.69 -15.09
C LEU A 460 1.53 -16.05 -15.59
N GLU A 461 1.44 -16.30 -16.89
CA GLU A 461 1.95 -17.52 -17.51
C GLU A 461 3.45 -17.69 -17.23
N GLY A 462 3.85 -18.86 -16.73
CA GLY A 462 5.25 -19.18 -16.46
C GLY A 462 5.89 -18.42 -15.30
N VAL A 463 5.11 -17.67 -14.50
CA VAL A 463 5.63 -16.93 -13.34
C VAL A 463 6.23 -17.89 -12.30
N GLN A 464 7.32 -17.45 -11.68
CA GLN A 464 7.99 -18.18 -10.60
C GLN A 464 7.55 -17.62 -9.24
N MET A 465 6.61 -18.29 -8.57
CA MET A 465 6.09 -17.90 -7.24
C MET A 465 6.59 -18.81 -6.12
N GLY A 466 6.88 -20.07 -6.42
CA GLY A 466 7.39 -21.05 -5.46
C GLY A 466 8.92 -21.02 -5.36
N PRO A 467 9.51 -21.47 -4.24
CA PRO A 467 10.97 -21.53 -4.05
C PRO A 467 11.62 -22.71 -4.80
N LEU A 468 10.95 -23.26 -5.81
CA LEU A 468 11.38 -24.46 -6.51
C LEU A 468 12.16 -24.07 -7.78
N ILE A 469 13.46 -24.38 -7.82
CA ILE A 469 14.37 -24.04 -8.92
C ILE A 469 14.52 -25.25 -9.83
N THR A 470 14.29 -25.10 -11.13
CA THR A 470 14.44 -26.19 -12.10
C THR A 470 15.91 -26.39 -12.50
N HIS A 471 16.32 -27.65 -12.63
CA HIS A 471 17.66 -28.08 -13.04
C HIS A 471 17.63 -28.79 -14.40
N ASP A 472 18.81 -29.14 -14.92
CA ASP A 472 18.94 -29.98 -16.12
C ASP A 472 18.18 -31.30 -15.95
N ASP A 473 17.48 -31.70 -17.00
CA ASP A 473 16.73 -32.97 -17.01
C ASP A 473 17.70 -34.18 -16.98
N ALA A 474 17.23 -35.31 -16.45
CA ALA A 474 17.99 -36.56 -16.41
C ALA A 474 17.35 -37.69 -17.23
N ASP A 475 18.15 -38.71 -17.55
CA ASP A 475 17.74 -39.87 -18.34
C ASP A 475 16.65 -40.68 -17.62
N LEU A 476 15.60 -41.05 -18.36
CA LEU A 476 14.49 -41.87 -17.89
C LEU A 476 14.95 -43.24 -17.35
N ALA A 477 16.08 -43.77 -17.83
CA ALA A 477 16.65 -45.05 -17.38
C ALA A 477 16.96 -45.06 -15.85
N LEU A 478 17.17 -43.89 -15.25
CA LEU A 478 17.44 -43.76 -13.81
C LEU A 478 16.22 -44.06 -12.93
N SER A 479 15.00 -44.05 -13.49
CA SER A 479 13.77 -44.35 -12.76
C SER A 479 13.81 -45.70 -12.05
N VAL A 480 14.39 -46.73 -12.67
CA VAL A 480 14.51 -48.08 -12.10
C VAL A 480 15.43 -48.10 -10.88
N ASP A 481 16.50 -47.31 -10.90
CA ASP A 481 17.42 -47.20 -9.77
C ASP A 481 16.80 -46.39 -8.64
N LEU A 482 16.11 -45.30 -8.96
CA LEU A 482 15.36 -44.50 -8.00
C LEU A 482 14.25 -45.33 -7.31
N ASP A 483 13.55 -46.19 -8.04
CA ASP A 483 12.54 -47.11 -7.48
C ASP A 483 13.14 -48.11 -6.49
N ARG A 484 14.40 -48.53 -6.71
CA ARG A 484 15.13 -49.41 -5.77
C ARG A 484 15.70 -48.64 -4.58
N GLY A 485 15.48 -47.32 -4.51
CA GLY A 485 16.10 -46.44 -3.52
C GLY A 485 17.60 -46.28 -3.71
N ILE A 486 18.13 -46.64 -4.88
CA ILE A 486 19.54 -46.50 -5.22
C ILE A 486 19.74 -45.06 -5.69
N ASN A 487 20.83 -44.44 -5.26
CA ASN A 487 21.28 -43.16 -5.78
C ASN A 487 22.22 -43.41 -6.98
N PRO A 488 21.75 -43.40 -8.23
CA PRO A 488 22.67 -43.41 -9.36
C PRO A 488 23.49 -42.13 -9.32
N ASN A 489 24.65 -42.08 -10.00
CA ASN A 489 25.49 -40.88 -10.09
C ASN A 489 24.78 -39.74 -10.87
N LEU A 490 23.64 -39.25 -10.38
CA LEU A 490 23.08 -37.98 -10.77
C LEU A 490 24.15 -36.95 -10.43
N LYS A 491 24.67 -36.27 -11.47
CA LYS A 491 25.61 -35.14 -11.32
C LYS A 491 24.87 -33.93 -10.72
N LEU A 492 24.17 -34.11 -9.61
CA LEU A 492 23.39 -33.07 -8.96
C LEU A 492 24.27 -32.36 -7.94
N ARG A 493 24.24 -31.03 -8.02
CA ARG A 493 24.98 -30.09 -7.18
C ARG A 493 24.45 -30.04 -5.73
N LEU A 494 24.22 -31.19 -5.11
CA LEU A 494 24.11 -31.23 -3.65
C LEU A 494 25.49 -30.83 -3.12
N SER A 495 25.55 -29.71 -2.42
CA SER A 495 26.76 -29.09 -1.87
C SER A 495 27.88 -30.10 -1.58
N ALA A 496 29.05 -29.89 -2.22
CA ALA A 496 30.19 -30.79 -2.18
C ALA A 496 30.57 -31.14 -0.72
N GLY A 497 30.16 -32.33 -0.25
CA GLY A 497 30.44 -32.80 1.11
C GLY A 497 29.40 -33.71 1.77
N SER A 498 28.20 -33.89 1.19
CA SER A 498 27.10 -34.65 1.81
C SER A 498 27.25 -36.17 1.75
N SER A 499 26.69 -36.85 2.77
CA SER A 499 26.26 -38.26 2.69
C SER A 499 25.34 -38.49 1.49
N LEU A 500 25.26 -39.74 0.99
CA LEU A 500 24.35 -40.12 -0.10
C LEU A 500 22.91 -39.64 0.20
N PRO A 501 22.25 -38.92 -0.71
CA PRO A 501 20.87 -38.49 -0.54
C PRO A 501 19.95 -39.70 -0.33
N LYS A 502 19.04 -39.58 0.64
CA LYS A 502 17.99 -40.57 0.85
C LYS A 502 16.98 -40.44 -0.28
N VAL A 503 16.81 -41.50 -1.07
CA VAL A 503 15.76 -41.58 -2.07
C VAL A 503 14.45 -41.99 -1.40
N THR A 504 13.42 -41.19 -1.59
CA THR A 504 12.05 -41.49 -1.16
C THR A 504 11.17 -41.65 -2.37
N VAL A 505 10.68 -42.87 -2.61
CA VAL A 505 9.79 -43.20 -3.72
C VAL A 505 8.39 -42.71 -3.37
N LEU A 506 7.86 -41.75 -4.15
CA LEU A 506 6.49 -41.24 -3.99
C LEU A 506 5.52 -42.07 -4.82
N GLU A 507 5.90 -42.34 -6.06
CA GLU A 507 5.15 -43.18 -7.00
C GLU A 507 6.17 -43.92 -7.86
N PRO A 508 6.25 -45.26 -7.77
CA PRO A 508 7.20 -46.03 -8.55
C PRO A 508 7.11 -45.73 -10.04
N GLY A 509 8.26 -45.48 -10.67
CA GLY A 509 8.37 -45.15 -12.08
C GLY A 509 7.97 -43.71 -12.45
N GLU A 510 7.48 -42.90 -11.52
CA GLU A 510 6.84 -41.60 -11.82
C GLU A 510 7.35 -40.43 -10.97
N ALA A 511 7.57 -40.61 -9.65
CA ALA A 511 7.92 -39.51 -8.76
C ALA A 511 8.78 -39.94 -7.57
N TRP A 512 9.83 -39.15 -7.29
CA TRP A 512 10.78 -39.39 -6.21
C TRP A 512 11.23 -38.08 -5.57
N ASN A 513 11.55 -38.11 -4.28
CA ASN A 513 12.24 -37.02 -3.60
C ASN A 513 13.59 -37.52 -3.09
N LEU A 514 14.65 -36.78 -3.38
CA LEU A 514 16.01 -37.03 -2.87
C LEU A 514 16.30 -35.99 -1.79
N THR A 515 16.60 -36.44 -0.58
CA THR A 515 16.83 -35.53 0.56
C THR A 515 18.26 -35.66 1.08
N ALA A 516 18.98 -34.54 1.18
CA ALA A 516 20.30 -34.44 1.81
C ALA A 516 20.49 -33.03 2.40
N ASN A 517 21.06 -32.92 3.61
CA ASN A 517 21.42 -31.63 4.25
C ASN A 517 20.31 -30.56 4.19
N ASN A 518 19.05 -30.92 4.50
CA ASN A 518 17.86 -30.06 4.40
C ASN A 518 17.51 -29.54 2.98
N CYS A 519 18.22 -29.98 1.95
CA CYS A 519 17.83 -29.78 0.55
C CYS A 519 16.93 -30.94 0.10
N ILE A 520 15.87 -30.61 -0.64
CA ILE A 520 14.96 -31.57 -1.26
C ILE A 520 15.05 -31.39 -2.77
N LEU A 521 15.53 -32.42 -3.45
CA LEU A 521 15.48 -32.54 -4.90
C LEU A 521 14.25 -33.34 -5.31
N MET A 522 13.34 -32.69 -6.00
CA MET A 522 12.15 -33.28 -6.58
C MET A 522 12.49 -33.83 -7.95
N VAL A 523 12.27 -35.12 -8.14
CA VAL A 523 12.44 -35.80 -9.43
C VAL A 523 11.07 -36.28 -9.89
N ARG A 524 10.62 -35.83 -11.06
CA ARG A 524 9.31 -36.15 -11.63
C ARG A 524 9.49 -36.63 -13.05
N LYS A 525 8.83 -37.72 -13.42
CA LYS A 525 8.81 -38.20 -14.80
C LYS A 525 8.02 -37.23 -15.69
N ALA A 526 8.62 -36.87 -16.82
CA ALA A 526 7.95 -36.31 -17.99
C ALA A 526 7.90 -37.38 -19.10
N GLU A 527 7.36 -37.04 -20.27
CA GLU A 527 7.15 -38.00 -21.37
C GLU A 527 8.41 -38.82 -21.74
N ASP A 528 9.57 -38.18 -21.83
CA ASP A 528 10.82 -38.78 -22.32
C ASP A 528 12.03 -38.63 -21.36
N LYS A 529 11.83 -38.01 -20.19
CA LYS A 529 12.92 -37.62 -19.28
C LYS A 529 12.46 -37.47 -17.83
N LEU A 530 13.42 -37.32 -16.92
CA LEU A 530 13.17 -36.96 -15.53
C LEU A 530 13.42 -35.46 -15.33
N ARG A 531 12.37 -34.72 -14.98
CA ARG A 531 12.47 -33.34 -14.53
C ARG A 531 13.06 -33.31 -13.13
N ILE A 532 14.06 -32.48 -12.92
CA ILE A 532 14.69 -32.29 -11.62
C ILE A 532 14.48 -30.85 -11.18
N ALA A 533 14.06 -30.68 -9.93
CA ALA A 533 13.93 -29.37 -9.32
C ALA A 533 14.38 -29.40 -7.86
N GLU A 534 14.90 -28.28 -7.37
CA GLU A 534 15.41 -28.12 -6.01
C GLU A 534 14.57 -27.12 -5.24
N VAL A 535 14.15 -27.51 -4.04
CA VAL A 535 13.51 -26.58 -3.11
C VAL A 535 14.62 -25.76 -2.44
N ASP A 536 14.64 -24.46 -2.68
CA ASP A 536 15.55 -23.54 -1.99
C ASP A 536 15.09 -23.39 -0.53
N PRO A 537 15.86 -23.88 0.47
CA PRO A 537 15.45 -23.85 1.88
C PRO A 537 15.50 -22.43 2.48
N HIS A 538 16.06 -21.45 1.76
CA HIS A 538 16.17 -20.06 2.21
C HIS A 538 15.08 -19.15 1.64
N LYS A 539 14.27 -19.64 0.70
CA LYS A 539 13.17 -18.89 0.10
C LYS A 539 11.81 -19.46 0.50
N THR A 540 10.82 -18.60 0.59
CA THR A 540 9.42 -18.97 0.81
C THR A 540 8.62 -18.78 -0.48
N GLY A 541 7.51 -19.52 -0.62
CA GLY A 541 6.56 -19.24 -1.69
C GLY A 541 5.93 -17.86 -1.53
N ALA A 542 5.40 -17.32 -2.62
CA ALA A 542 4.57 -16.13 -2.58
C ALA A 542 3.35 -16.34 -1.65
N ILE A 543 2.80 -15.23 -1.16
CA ILE A 543 1.59 -15.21 -0.32
C ILE A 543 0.49 -14.49 -1.10
N LEU A 544 -0.57 -15.21 -1.46
CA LEU A 544 -1.74 -14.72 -2.18
C LEU A 544 -3.00 -14.83 -1.31
N THR A 545 -2.88 -14.87 0.02
CA THR A 545 -4.03 -15.02 0.92
C THR A 545 -5.14 -14.01 0.60
N ASN A 546 -6.35 -14.50 0.38
CA ASN A 546 -7.55 -13.73 0.00
C ASN A 546 -7.41 -12.90 -1.29
N ALA A 547 -6.48 -13.22 -2.19
CA ALA A 547 -6.34 -12.50 -3.45
C ALA A 547 -7.58 -12.72 -4.35
N PHE A 548 -8.00 -11.67 -5.05
CA PHE A 548 -9.11 -11.71 -6.00
C PHE A 548 -8.60 -11.79 -7.42
N MET A 549 -8.72 -12.96 -8.04
CA MET A 549 -8.04 -13.27 -9.30
C MET A 549 -8.97 -13.95 -10.34
N PRO A 550 -10.21 -13.46 -10.55
CA PRO A 550 -11.06 -14.03 -11.58
C PRO A 550 -10.40 -13.86 -12.96
N ASN A 551 -10.57 -14.85 -13.83
CA ASN A 551 -10.01 -14.89 -15.18
C ASN A 551 -8.46 -14.81 -15.24
N ALA A 552 -7.75 -14.94 -14.12
CA ALA A 552 -6.29 -14.94 -14.11
C ALA A 552 -5.72 -16.21 -14.76
N ASN A 553 -4.72 -16.04 -15.63
CA ASN A 553 -4.02 -17.13 -16.30
C ASN A 553 -2.69 -17.41 -15.58
N LEU A 554 -2.56 -18.62 -15.00
CA LEU A 554 -1.34 -19.11 -14.36
C LEU A 554 -0.83 -20.40 -15.03
N ASN A 555 -1.02 -20.52 -16.35
CA ASN A 555 -0.46 -21.62 -17.12
C ASN A 555 1.05 -21.72 -16.90
N GLN A 556 1.56 -22.93 -16.73
CA GLN A 556 2.99 -23.21 -16.50
C GLN A 556 3.62 -22.47 -15.30
N ALA A 557 2.81 -21.82 -14.45
CA ALA A 557 3.32 -21.12 -13.28
C ALA A 557 3.86 -22.13 -12.26
N ASN A 558 4.96 -21.78 -11.62
CA ASN A 558 5.47 -22.55 -10.50
C ASN A 558 4.94 -21.97 -9.19
N MET A 559 3.96 -22.67 -8.62
CA MET A 559 3.28 -22.33 -7.38
C MET A 559 3.58 -23.36 -6.28
N TYR A 560 4.74 -24.03 -6.33
CA TYR A 560 5.16 -24.96 -5.30
C TYR A 560 5.18 -24.27 -3.93
N ALA A 561 4.48 -24.85 -2.94
CA ALA A 561 4.40 -24.35 -1.56
C ALA A 561 3.98 -22.87 -1.43
N VAL A 562 3.22 -22.34 -2.40
CA VAL A 562 2.62 -21.00 -2.32
C VAL A 562 1.40 -21.02 -1.40
N ASP A 563 1.23 -19.98 -0.60
CA ASP A 563 0.01 -19.80 0.21
C ASP A 563 -1.02 -19.03 -0.59
N MET A 564 -2.07 -19.71 -1.03
CA MET A 564 -3.22 -19.16 -1.75
C MET A 564 -4.51 -19.40 -0.95
N SER A 565 -4.43 -19.39 0.37
CA SER A 565 -5.62 -19.56 1.21
C SER A 565 -6.65 -18.45 0.95
N GLY A 566 -7.92 -18.81 0.80
CA GLY A 566 -9.00 -17.83 0.58
C GLY A 566 -9.03 -17.15 -0.80
N VAL A 567 -8.19 -17.57 -1.76
CA VAL A 567 -8.18 -16.92 -3.10
C VAL A 567 -9.49 -17.08 -3.84
N ASN A 568 -9.80 -16.11 -4.70
CA ASN A 568 -10.88 -16.19 -5.66
C ASN A 568 -10.37 -16.40 -7.07
N TRP A 569 -10.22 -17.65 -7.50
CA TRP A 569 -9.69 -18.01 -8.81
C TRP A 569 -10.70 -18.81 -9.62
N TYR A 570 -11.51 -18.10 -10.39
CA TYR A 570 -12.60 -18.66 -11.19
C TYR A 570 -12.79 -17.86 -12.48
N GLY A 571 -13.70 -18.31 -13.34
CA GLY A 571 -14.12 -17.57 -14.53
C GLY A 571 -13.63 -18.20 -15.83
N ALA A 572 -14.24 -17.79 -16.95
CA ALA A 572 -14.11 -18.48 -18.24
C ALA A 572 -12.67 -18.47 -18.81
N SER A 573 -11.82 -17.53 -18.39
CA SER A 573 -10.41 -17.47 -18.83
C SER A 573 -9.43 -17.90 -17.75
N ALA A 574 -9.90 -18.26 -16.55
CA ALA A 574 -9.01 -18.73 -15.48
C ALA A 574 -8.42 -20.09 -15.88
N SER A 575 -7.11 -20.26 -15.73
CA SER A 575 -6.41 -21.43 -16.26
C SER A 575 -5.13 -21.75 -15.49
N ALA A 576 -4.98 -23.03 -15.14
CA ALA A 576 -3.84 -23.59 -14.40
C ALA A 576 -3.05 -24.63 -15.23
N LYS A 577 -3.11 -24.57 -16.56
CA LYS A 577 -2.60 -25.62 -17.46
C LYS A 577 -1.09 -25.78 -17.31
N GLY A 578 -0.65 -26.96 -16.87
CA GLY A 578 0.76 -27.26 -16.61
C GLY A 578 1.35 -26.55 -15.39
N ALA A 579 0.53 -25.92 -14.56
CA ALA A 579 1.00 -25.26 -13.36
C ALA A 579 1.46 -26.29 -12.31
N ASN A 580 2.44 -25.91 -11.50
CA ASN A 580 2.90 -26.70 -10.36
C ASN A 580 2.32 -26.18 -9.05
N LEU A 581 1.33 -26.88 -8.51
CA LEU A 581 0.66 -26.59 -7.24
C LEU A 581 1.07 -27.59 -6.13
N GLU A 582 2.17 -28.32 -6.31
CA GLU A 582 2.61 -29.27 -5.29
C GLU A 582 2.89 -28.56 -3.95
N SER A 583 2.32 -29.09 -2.87
CA SER A 583 2.37 -28.53 -1.51
C SER A 583 1.76 -27.14 -1.34
N ALA A 584 1.05 -26.60 -2.34
CA ALA A 584 0.39 -25.31 -2.21
C ALA A 584 -0.75 -25.37 -1.18
N ASN A 585 -0.95 -24.26 -0.46
CA ASN A 585 -2.09 -24.10 0.43
C ASN A 585 -3.23 -23.38 -0.32
N LEU A 586 -4.25 -24.11 -0.76
CA LEU A 586 -5.41 -23.56 -1.46
C LEU A 586 -6.65 -23.44 -0.56
N SER A 587 -6.53 -23.72 0.74
CA SER A 587 -7.68 -23.86 1.65
C SER A 587 -8.56 -22.63 1.69
N GLN A 588 -9.88 -22.81 1.88
CA GLN A 588 -10.86 -21.71 1.90
C GLN A 588 -11.00 -20.96 0.56
N GLY A 589 -10.33 -21.42 -0.50
CA GLY A 589 -10.37 -20.78 -1.81
C GLY A 589 -11.61 -21.14 -2.65
N ASN A 590 -11.87 -20.28 -3.63
CA ASN A 590 -12.84 -20.46 -4.69
C ASN A 590 -12.15 -20.93 -5.96
N PHE A 591 -12.53 -22.13 -6.40
CA PHE A 591 -12.13 -22.67 -7.69
C PHE A 591 -13.32 -23.27 -8.43
N SER A 592 -14.51 -22.69 -8.23
CA SER A 592 -15.71 -23.11 -8.94
C SER A 592 -15.45 -23.06 -10.45
N THR A 593 -15.83 -24.13 -11.16
CA THR A 593 -15.64 -24.32 -12.61
C THR A 593 -14.20 -24.37 -13.12
N MET A 594 -13.19 -24.37 -12.24
CA MET A 594 -11.78 -24.44 -12.65
C MET A 594 -11.43 -25.81 -13.23
N ASP A 595 -10.58 -25.79 -14.26
CA ASP A 595 -9.97 -26.98 -14.85
C ASP A 595 -8.53 -27.18 -14.34
N PHE A 596 -8.33 -28.24 -13.57
CA PHE A 596 -7.03 -28.63 -13.01
C PHE A 596 -6.40 -29.83 -13.71
N THR A 597 -6.98 -30.34 -14.80
CA THR A 597 -6.57 -31.60 -15.47
C THR A 597 -5.09 -31.69 -15.81
N GLN A 598 -4.46 -30.55 -16.09
CA GLN A 598 -3.03 -30.48 -16.45
C GLN A 598 -2.15 -29.88 -15.35
N ALA A 599 -2.68 -29.64 -14.16
CA ALA A 599 -1.90 -29.15 -13.03
C ALA A 599 -1.30 -30.31 -12.21
N THR A 600 -0.14 -30.08 -11.60
CA THR A 600 0.44 -31.02 -10.64
C THR A 600 0.06 -30.60 -9.22
N MET A 601 -0.62 -31.48 -8.46
CA MET A 601 -1.32 -31.09 -7.22
C MET A 601 -1.05 -32.04 -6.04
N ARG A 602 0.16 -32.58 -5.94
CA ARG A 602 0.54 -33.46 -4.81
C ARG A 602 0.62 -32.66 -3.51
N GLY A 603 0.18 -33.25 -2.40
CA GLY A 603 0.28 -32.63 -1.07
C GLY A 603 -0.47 -31.30 -0.92
N VAL A 604 -1.33 -30.93 -1.87
CA VAL A 604 -2.09 -29.69 -1.83
C VAL A 604 -3.11 -29.70 -0.68
N ASN A 605 -3.30 -28.56 -0.03
CA ASN A 605 -4.39 -28.37 0.93
C ASN A 605 -5.58 -27.70 0.23
N LEU A 606 -6.65 -28.45 0.00
CA LEU A 606 -7.92 -28.01 -0.59
C LEU A 606 -9.06 -28.02 0.45
N SER A 607 -8.75 -27.89 1.75
CA SER A 607 -9.78 -27.92 2.81
C SER A 607 -10.65 -26.67 2.79
N PHE A 608 -11.94 -26.81 3.06
CA PHE A 608 -12.92 -25.70 3.08
C PHE A 608 -13.02 -24.93 1.75
N CYS A 609 -12.57 -25.51 0.64
CA CYS A 609 -12.70 -24.88 -0.68
C CYS A 609 -14.10 -25.05 -1.23
N ASN A 610 -14.52 -24.17 -2.13
CA ASN A 610 -15.60 -24.52 -3.06
C ASN A 610 -15.01 -24.82 -4.45
N LEU A 611 -15.27 -26.05 -4.86
CA LEU A 611 -14.81 -26.73 -6.06
C LEU A 611 -16.01 -27.16 -6.92
N VAL A 612 -17.15 -26.47 -6.76
CA VAL A 612 -18.38 -26.78 -7.49
C VAL A 612 -18.10 -26.77 -8.99
N ASN A 613 -18.43 -27.89 -9.66
CA ASN A 613 -18.15 -28.14 -11.07
C ASN A 613 -16.67 -27.99 -11.50
N ALA A 614 -15.71 -28.09 -10.58
CA ALA A 614 -14.30 -28.15 -10.94
C ALA A 614 -13.95 -29.48 -11.63
N ASN A 615 -12.95 -29.45 -12.51
CA ASN A 615 -12.51 -30.62 -13.26
C ASN A 615 -11.13 -31.09 -12.74
N PHE A 616 -11.10 -32.28 -12.15
CA PHE A 616 -9.90 -32.96 -11.67
C PHE A 616 -9.60 -34.24 -12.45
N THR A 617 -10.12 -34.36 -13.68
CA THR A 617 -9.94 -35.58 -14.50
C THR A 617 -8.45 -35.90 -14.65
N GLY A 618 -8.04 -37.11 -14.27
CA GLY A 618 -6.66 -37.59 -14.35
C GLY A 618 -5.68 -36.97 -13.33
N VAL A 619 -6.13 -36.08 -12.43
CA VAL A 619 -5.25 -35.36 -11.50
C VAL A 619 -4.74 -36.28 -10.39
N LYS A 620 -3.43 -36.19 -10.10
CA LYS A 620 -2.78 -36.94 -9.02
C LYS A 620 -2.81 -36.17 -7.69
N LEU A 621 -3.88 -36.33 -6.92
CA LEU A 621 -4.06 -35.82 -5.55
C LEU A 621 -3.44 -36.77 -4.51
N LEU A 622 -2.12 -36.93 -4.62
CA LEU A 622 -1.32 -37.86 -3.81
C LEU A 622 -0.55 -37.14 -2.70
N PRO A 623 -0.29 -37.77 -1.55
CA PRO A 623 0.57 -37.21 -0.52
C PRO A 623 2.01 -37.02 -1.04
N THR A 624 2.71 -36.04 -0.47
CA THR A 624 4.16 -35.87 -0.63
C THR A 624 4.86 -36.28 0.67
N THR A 625 6.07 -36.84 0.59
CA THR A 625 6.72 -37.45 1.75
C THR A 625 7.11 -36.43 2.81
N GLY A 626 6.67 -36.66 4.05
CA GLY A 626 6.96 -35.77 5.18
C GLY A 626 5.93 -34.66 5.39
N LEU A 627 4.92 -34.54 4.52
CA LEU A 627 3.82 -33.58 4.65
C LEU A 627 2.47 -34.27 4.87
N ALA A 628 1.47 -33.48 5.26
CA ALA A 628 0.11 -33.95 5.46
C ALA A 628 -0.46 -34.57 4.17
N PRO A 629 -1.37 -35.55 4.27
CA PRO A 629 -2.12 -36.03 3.11
C PRO A 629 -2.87 -34.88 2.45
N VAL A 630 -3.12 -35.00 1.14
CA VAL A 630 -4.02 -34.07 0.44
C VAL A 630 -5.34 -34.01 1.19
N SER A 631 -5.82 -32.81 1.49
CA SER A 631 -7.04 -32.61 2.25
C SER A 631 -8.06 -31.87 1.40
N LEU A 632 -9.25 -32.44 1.25
CA LEU A 632 -10.46 -31.84 0.70
C LEU A 632 -11.55 -31.75 1.79
N SER A 633 -11.14 -31.79 3.06
CA SER A 633 -12.09 -31.84 4.17
C SER A 633 -12.96 -30.60 4.21
N PHE A 634 -14.26 -30.77 4.45
CA PHE A 634 -15.25 -29.69 4.54
C PHE A 634 -15.41 -28.85 3.26
N SER A 635 -14.94 -29.35 2.12
CA SER A 635 -15.03 -28.66 0.83
C SER A 635 -16.34 -28.96 0.11
N SER A 636 -16.82 -28.01 -0.68
CA SER A 636 -17.94 -28.17 -1.61
C SER A 636 -17.45 -28.80 -2.91
N LEU A 637 -17.80 -30.06 -3.15
CA LEU A 637 -17.38 -30.88 -4.30
C LEU A 637 -18.54 -31.19 -5.26
N GLU A 638 -19.65 -30.45 -5.18
CA GLU A 638 -20.85 -30.69 -5.95
C GLU A 638 -20.55 -30.55 -7.45
N GLY A 639 -20.78 -31.61 -8.23
CA GLY A 639 -20.48 -31.63 -9.66
C GLY A 639 -19.00 -31.68 -10.03
N THR A 640 -18.10 -31.80 -9.04
CA THR A 640 -16.67 -31.99 -9.32
C THR A 640 -16.44 -33.33 -10.03
N ASP A 641 -15.63 -33.31 -11.09
CA ASP A 641 -15.27 -34.51 -11.85
C ASP A 641 -13.90 -35.04 -11.42
N PHE A 642 -13.87 -36.23 -10.80
CA PHE A 642 -12.65 -36.96 -10.45
C PHE A 642 -12.44 -38.22 -11.32
N THR A 643 -12.96 -38.24 -12.55
CA THR A 643 -12.72 -39.34 -13.50
C THR A 643 -11.22 -39.56 -13.67
N ASP A 644 -10.75 -40.79 -13.48
CA ASP A 644 -9.33 -41.18 -13.55
C ASP A 644 -8.36 -40.40 -12.62
N ALA A 645 -8.87 -39.59 -11.68
CA ALA A 645 -8.05 -38.94 -10.67
C ALA A 645 -7.51 -39.96 -9.66
N LEU A 646 -6.46 -39.62 -8.92
CA LEU A 646 -5.91 -40.47 -7.85
C LEU A 646 -5.97 -39.74 -6.51
N LEU A 647 -6.80 -40.20 -5.58
CA LEU A 647 -6.98 -39.63 -4.24
C LEU A 647 -6.46 -40.54 -3.12
N ASN A 648 -5.42 -41.34 -3.38
CA ASN A 648 -4.90 -42.30 -2.42
C ASN A 648 -4.48 -41.63 -1.10
N SER A 649 -5.10 -42.02 0.01
CA SER A 649 -4.86 -41.44 1.35
C SER A 649 -5.31 -39.99 1.51
N ALA A 650 -6.06 -39.43 0.55
CA ALA A 650 -6.64 -38.10 0.72
C ALA A 650 -7.65 -38.08 1.88
N ASN A 651 -7.79 -36.91 2.50
CA ASN A 651 -8.79 -36.66 3.53
C ASN A 651 -9.98 -35.92 2.91
N VAL A 652 -11.10 -36.60 2.72
CA VAL A 652 -12.33 -36.05 2.13
C VAL A 652 -13.43 -35.88 3.20
N THR A 653 -13.06 -35.88 4.49
CA THR A 653 -14.01 -35.84 5.61
C THR A 653 -14.94 -34.63 5.52
N ASN A 654 -16.25 -34.87 5.67
CA ASN A 654 -17.31 -33.87 5.63
C ASN A 654 -17.34 -33.00 4.36
N ALA A 655 -16.72 -33.43 3.27
CA ALA A 655 -16.89 -32.76 1.98
C ALA A 655 -18.34 -32.94 1.48
N ALA A 656 -18.93 -31.89 0.94
CA ALA A 656 -20.25 -31.95 0.31
C ALA A 656 -20.12 -32.56 -1.08
N VAL A 657 -20.75 -33.70 -1.30
CA VAL A 657 -20.74 -34.38 -2.60
C VAL A 657 -22.17 -34.51 -3.10
N CYS A 658 -22.33 -34.33 -4.40
CA CYS A 658 -23.60 -34.46 -5.08
C CYS A 658 -23.81 -35.93 -5.49
N LEU A 659 -24.81 -36.58 -4.89
CA LEU A 659 -25.15 -37.98 -5.12
C LEU A 659 -26.51 -38.10 -5.81
N GLN A 660 -26.77 -39.27 -6.37
CA GLN A 660 -28.09 -39.59 -6.88
C GLN A 660 -29.07 -39.67 -5.71
N VAL A 661 -30.19 -38.96 -5.82
CA VAL A 661 -31.27 -39.07 -4.86
C VAL A 661 -31.98 -40.40 -5.08
N GLU A 662 -31.79 -41.34 -4.16
CA GLU A 662 -32.50 -42.62 -4.19
C GLU A 662 -34.03 -42.36 -4.20
N GLY A 663 -34.75 -43.05 -5.09
CA GLY A 663 -36.18 -42.82 -5.26
C GLY A 663 -36.57 -41.67 -6.20
N SER A 664 -35.63 -40.97 -6.86
CA SER A 664 -35.93 -39.95 -7.88
C SER A 664 -36.61 -40.52 -9.14
N ALA A 665 -36.45 -41.81 -9.43
CA ALA A 665 -37.21 -42.55 -10.44
C ALA A 665 -38.66 -42.74 -9.97
N VAL A 666 -39.38 -41.63 -9.81
CA VAL A 666 -40.81 -41.63 -9.54
C VAL A 666 -41.54 -41.41 -10.83
N THR A 667 -42.20 -42.46 -11.28
CA THR A 667 -43.13 -42.37 -12.38
C THR A 667 -44.44 -41.77 -11.90
N ILE A 668 -44.82 -40.64 -12.50
CA ILE A 668 -46.11 -40.01 -12.20
C ILE A 668 -47.02 -40.25 -13.40
N SER A 669 -48.19 -40.83 -13.15
CA SER A 669 -49.17 -40.97 -14.23
C SER A 669 -49.84 -39.62 -14.49
N ALA A 670 -49.71 -39.07 -15.70
CA ALA A 670 -50.34 -37.82 -16.09
C ALA A 670 -50.41 -37.58 -17.60
N VAL A 671 -51.49 -36.93 -18.05
CA VAL A 671 -51.66 -36.44 -19.43
C VAL A 671 -51.32 -34.94 -19.49
N PRO A 672 -50.62 -34.46 -20.55
CA PRO A 672 -50.44 -33.02 -20.74
C PRO A 672 -51.80 -32.33 -20.87
N VAL A 673 -52.09 -31.37 -19.98
CA VAL A 673 -53.36 -30.63 -19.95
C VAL A 673 -53.32 -29.39 -20.87
N PHE A 674 -52.16 -28.76 -21.04
CA PHE A 674 -51.92 -27.67 -21.99
C PHE A 674 -50.41 -27.46 -22.19
N THR A 675 -50.05 -26.55 -23.09
CA THR A 675 -48.66 -26.15 -23.35
C THR A 675 -48.44 -24.68 -23.11
N ILE A 676 -47.24 -24.30 -22.67
CA ILE A 676 -46.81 -22.91 -22.54
C ILE A 676 -45.53 -22.64 -23.37
N PRO A 677 -45.22 -21.38 -23.71
CA PRO A 677 -44.04 -21.05 -24.50
C PRO A 677 -42.73 -21.54 -23.85
N SER A 678 -41.82 -22.11 -24.66
CA SER A 678 -40.48 -22.52 -24.21
C SER A 678 -39.61 -21.35 -23.72
N SER A 679 -39.91 -20.12 -24.16
CA SER A 679 -39.27 -18.90 -23.67
C SER A 679 -39.49 -18.64 -22.17
N LEU A 680 -40.44 -19.32 -21.52
CA LEU A 680 -40.66 -19.23 -20.08
C LEU A 680 -39.71 -20.13 -19.26
N ALA A 681 -38.97 -21.05 -19.88
CA ALA A 681 -38.05 -21.93 -19.16
C ALA A 681 -36.98 -21.17 -18.33
N PRO A 682 -36.32 -20.10 -18.85
CA PRO A 682 -35.42 -19.27 -18.04
C PRO A 682 -36.12 -18.61 -16.84
N ARG A 683 -37.39 -18.21 -16.97
CA ARG A 683 -38.18 -17.64 -15.87
C ARG A 683 -38.53 -18.68 -14.81
N LEU A 684 -38.92 -19.88 -15.23
CA LEU A 684 -39.14 -21.01 -14.31
C LEU A 684 -37.85 -21.41 -13.58
N ASN A 685 -36.70 -21.32 -14.24
CA ASN A 685 -35.39 -21.52 -13.63
C ASN A 685 -35.01 -20.46 -12.59
N ALA A 686 -35.67 -19.29 -12.56
CA ALA A 686 -35.47 -18.32 -11.49
C ALA A 686 -36.07 -18.79 -10.15
N GLY A 687 -36.89 -19.86 -10.16
CA GLY A 687 -37.48 -20.45 -8.96
C GLY A 687 -38.61 -19.63 -8.35
N THR A 688 -39.15 -18.65 -9.08
CA THR A 688 -40.18 -17.72 -8.59
C THR A 688 -41.29 -17.55 -9.64
N VAL A 689 -42.53 -17.32 -9.20
CA VAL A 689 -43.68 -17.14 -10.10
C VAL A 689 -43.87 -15.66 -10.42
N ASP A 690 -43.46 -15.25 -11.61
CA ASP A 690 -43.63 -13.88 -12.11
C ASP A 690 -44.92 -13.69 -12.95
N GLN A 691 -45.17 -12.45 -13.38
CA GLN A 691 -46.38 -12.10 -14.10
C GLN A 691 -46.51 -12.81 -15.46
N GLU A 692 -45.42 -13.08 -16.18
CA GLU A 692 -45.50 -13.78 -17.47
C GLU A 692 -45.86 -15.25 -17.29
N ILE A 693 -45.36 -15.90 -16.22
CA ILE A 693 -45.78 -17.25 -15.84
C ILE A 693 -47.27 -17.25 -15.44
N ILE A 694 -47.71 -16.26 -14.66
CA ILE A 694 -49.13 -16.12 -14.25
C ILE A 694 -50.02 -15.98 -15.49
N ASP A 695 -49.65 -15.09 -16.42
CA ASP A 695 -50.44 -14.83 -17.62
C ASP A 695 -50.52 -16.06 -18.53
N ALA A 696 -49.42 -16.82 -18.67
CA ALA A 696 -49.40 -18.05 -19.48
C ALA A 696 -50.33 -19.14 -18.92
N PHE A 697 -50.39 -19.31 -17.60
CA PHE A 697 -51.32 -20.24 -16.95
C PHE A 697 -52.77 -19.74 -16.99
N LYS A 698 -52.97 -18.43 -16.84
CA LYS A 698 -54.29 -17.79 -16.90
C LYS A 698 -54.97 -17.94 -18.25
N LEU A 699 -54.20 -17.94 -19.35
CA LEU A 699 -54.71 -18.24 -20.69
C LEU A 699 -55.33 -19.64 -20.83
N ASN A 700 -55.05 -20.53 -19.88
CA ASN A 700 -55.53 -21.92 -19.84
C ASN A 700 -56.43 -22.18 -18.61
N ASP A 701 -57.11 -21.14 -18.10
CA ASP A 701 -58.02 -21.19 -16.94
C ASP A 701 -57.38 -21.68 -15.63
N VAL A 702 -56.05 -21.64 -15.51
CA VAL A 702 -55.34 -21.95 -14.27
C VAL A 702 -54.91 -20.65 -13.58
N THR A 703 -55.44 -20.40 -12.39
CA THR A 703 -55.08 -19.21 -11.61
C THR A 703 -53.86 -19.48 -10.74
N LEU A 704 -52.78 -18.75 -11.01
CA LEU A 704 -51.59 -18.67 -10.17
C LEU A 704 -51.52 -17.31 -9.47
N THR A 705 -50.71 -17.23 -8.41
CA THR A 705 -50.38 -15.99 -7.70
C THR A 705 -48.85 -15.87 -7.61
N SER A 706 -48.32 -14.69 -7.33
CA SER A 706 -46.87 -14.53 -7.07
C SER A 706 -46.37 -15.35 -5.87
N LYS A 707 -47.28 -15.77 -4.97
CA LYS A 707 -46.98 -16.63 -3.81
C LYS A 707 -47.11 -18.12 -4.12
N SER A 708 -47.50 -18.49 -5.34
CA SER A 708 -47.64 -19.90 -5.72
C SER A 708 -46.28 -20.62 -5.61
N PRO A 709 -46.18 -21.71 -4.81
CA PRO A 709 -44.93 -22.44 -4.67
C PRO A 709 -44.47 -23.03 -6.01
N LEU A 710 -43.21 -22.76 -6.38
CA LEU A 710 -42.53 -23.31 -7.56
C LEU A 710 -41.23 -23.96 -7.11
N ALA A 711 -40.98 -25.18 -7.54
CA ALA A 711 -39.74 -25.91 -7.30
C ALA A 711 -39.10 -26.34 -8.63
N ILE A 712 -37.78 -26.27 -8.73
CA ILE A 712 -37.04 -26.79 -9.88
C ILE A 712 -36.66 -28.24 -9.53
N LEU A 713 -37.10 -29.19 -10.36
CA LEU A 713 -36.76 -30.61 -10.14
C LEU A 713 -35.55 -31.01 -10.97
N SER A 714 -35.45 -30.44 -12.18
CA SER A 714 -34.28 -30.56 -13.04
C SER A 714 -34.13 -29.26 -13.82
N LEU A 715 -33.04 -28.53 -13.60
CA LEU A 715 -32.82 -27.22 -14.22
C LEU A 715 -32.97 -27.29 -15.75
N GLY A 716 -33.79 -26.40 -16.30
CA GLY A 716 -34.05 -26.33 -17.74
C GLY A 716 -34.85 -27.50 -18.33
N LYS A 717 -35.31 -28.46 -17.52
CA LYS A 717 -36.06 -29.63 -18.00
C LYS A 717 -37.41 -29.79 -17.31
N ILE A 718 -37.44 -29.83 -15.97
CA ILE A 718 -38.64 -30.16 -15.18
C ILE A 718 -38.82 -29.23 -13.99
N TRP A 719 -40.05 -28.73 -13.81
CA TRP A 719 -40.47 -27.90 -12.69
C TRP A 719 -41.78 -28.41 -12.10
N ALA A 720 -41.99 -28.16 -10.81
CA ALA A 720 -43.24 -28.46 -10.11
C ALA A 720 -43.83 -27.17 -9.52
N ILE A 721 -45.11 -26.91 -9.82
CA ILE A 721 -45.80 -25.69 -9.37
C ILE A 721 -47.12 -26.03 -8.69
N ARG A 722 -47.44 -25.30 -7.61
CA ARG A 722 -48.71 -25.41 -6.90
C ARG A 722 -49.54 -24.14 -7.06
N THR A 723 -50.82 -24.28 -7.40
CA THR A 723 -51.67 -23.11 -7.72
C THR A 723 -51.80 -22.10 -6.58
N THR A 724 -51.81 -22.55 -5.33
CA THR A 724 -51.84 -21.67 -4.16
C THR A 724 -51.02 -22.27 -3.01
N PRO A 725 -50.56 -21.46 -2.04
CA PRO A 725 -49.96 -21.96 -0.80
C PRO A 725 -50.92 -22.77 0.09
N SER A 726 -52.22 -22.79 -0.20
CA SER A 726 -53.22 -23.51 0.60
C SER A 726 -53.11 -25.02 0.38
N PRO A 727 -53.42 -25.87 1.39
CA PRO A 727 -53.55 -27.32 1.22
C PRO A 727 -54.55 -27.74 0.13
N SER A 728 -55.45 -26.86 -0.28
CA SER A 728 -56.41 -27.08 -1.38
C SER A 728 -55.85 -26.79 -2.77
N GLY A 729 -54.62 -26.28 -2.89
CA GLY A 729 -53.99 -25.96 -4.17
C GLY A 729 -53.63 -27.21 -4.97
N GLN A 730 -53.88 -27.17 -6.29
CA GLN A 730 -53.58 -28.24 -7.23
C GLN A 730 -52.10 -28.18 -7.66
N ASN A 731 -51.44 -29.32 -7.73
CA ASN A 731 -50.07 -29.44 -8.21
C ASN A 731 -50.03 -29.74 -9.72
N TYR A 732 -49.07 -29.10 -10.40
CA TYR A 732 -48.77 -29.29 -11.80
C TYR A 732 -47.27 -29.54 -11.99
N LEU A 733 -46.93 -30.38 -12.97
CA LEU A 733 -45.56 -30.56 -13.45
C LEU A 733 -45.42 -29.89 -14.81
N ILE A 734 -44.25 -29.32 -15.07
CA ILE A 734 -43.91 -28.67 -16.32
C ILE A 734 -42.67 -29.37 -16.86
N GLU A 735 -42.71 -29.83 -18.11
CA GLU A 735 -41.61 -30.54 -18.77
C GLU A 735 -41.27 -29.88 -20.10
N THR A 736 -39.99 -29.86 -20.45
CA THR A 736 -39.52 -29.37 -21.75
C THR A 736 -39.68 -30.44 -22.83
N ASN A 737 -40.44 -30.14 -23.90
CA ASN A 737 -40.48 -30.97 -25.09
C ASN A 737 -39.40 -30.51 -26.09
N GLN A 738 -38.26 -31.20 -26.11
CA GLN A 738 -37.09 -30.79 -26.91
C GLN A 738 -37.34 -30.82 -28.42
N GLU A 739 -38.25 -31.65 -28.92
CA GLU A 739 -38.51 -31.79 -30.36
C GLU A 739 -39.44 -30.71 -30.91
N LYS A 740 -40.30 -30.14 -30.06
CA LYS A 740 -41.43 -29.30 -30.53
C LYS A 740 -41.40 -27.85 -30.03
N GLY A 741 -40.42 -27.47 -29.22
CA GLY A 741 -40.16 -26.06 -28.88
C GLY A 741 -41.18 -25.42 -27.94
N TYR A 742 -41.88 -26.22 -27.12
CA TYR A 742 -42.81 -25.75 -26.08
C TYR A 742 -42.64 -26.53 -24.78
N LEU A 743 -43.22 -26.02 -23.69
CA LEU A 743 -43.28 -26.74 -22.41
C LEU A 743 -44.64 -27.42 -22.26
N GLN A 744 -44.66 -28.67 -21.82
CA GLN A 744 -45.87 -29.44 -21.53
C GLN A 744 -46.21 -29.31 -20.05
N VAL A 745 -47.46 -28.96 -19.75
CA VAL A 745 -47.95 -28.85 -18.38
C VAL A 745 -48.87 -30.04 -18.08
N TYR A 746 -48.63 -30.71 -16.97
CA TYR A 746 -49.31 -31.93 -16.55
C TYR A 746 -49.98 -31.72 -15.21
N LYS A 747 -51.21 -32.22 -15.05
CA LYS A 747 -51.94 -32.14 -13.79
C LYS A 747 -51.72 -33.42 -12.98
N GLN A 748 -51.21 -33.30 -11.76
CA GLN A 748 -51.00 -34.44 -10.87
C GLN A 748 -52.34 -35.11 -10.51
N GLY A 749 -52.42 -36.43 -10.68
CA GLY A 749 -53.65 -37.22 -10.43
C GLY A 749 -54.56 -37.43 -11.65
N SER A 750 -54.09 -37.16 -12.88
CA SER A 750 -54.81 -37.52 -14.12
C SER A 750 -54.42 -38.94 -14.57
N GLU A 751 -55.38 -39.79 -14.91
CA GLU A 751 -55.09 -41.16 -15.38
C GLU A 751 -54.53 -41.15 -16.81
N THR A 752 -53.47 -41.95 -17.05
CA THR A 752 -52.79 -42.30 -18.32
C THR A 752 -51.56 -41.46 -18.73
N SER A 753 -50.55 -42.16 -19.26
CA SER A 753 -49.15 -41.75 -19.56
C SER A 753 -48.25 -41.57 -18.33
N GLU A 754 -46.95 -41.86 -18.48
CA GLU A 754 -45.94 -41.87 -17.42
C GLU A 754 -44.92 -40.73 -17.67
N ILE A 755 -44.76 -39.82 -16.70
CA ILE A 755 -43.65 -38.87 -16.67
C ILE A 755 -42.58 -39.46 -15.76
N ASP A 756 -41.41 -39.72 -16.30
CA ASP A 756 -40.25 -40.11 -15.51
C ASP A 756 -39.56 -38.85 -15.00
N ILE A 757 -39.47 -38.71 -13.68
CA ILE A 757 -38.67 -37.63 -13.10
C ILE A 757 -37.20 -38.04 -13.29
N PRO A 758 -36.40 -37.28 -14.06
CA PRO A 758 -35.02 -37.64 -14.34
C PRO A 758 -34.23 -37.72 -13.05
N GLU A 759 -33.13 -38.48 -13.08
CA GLU A 759 -32.23 -38.65 -11.95
C GLU A 759 -31.91 -37.30 -11.31
N ILE A 760 -32.37 -37.12 -10.07
CA ILE A 760 -32.14 -35.91 -9.32
C ILE A 760 -30.82 -36.07 -8.59
N TRP A 761 -29.95 -35.08 -8.75
CA TRP A 761 -28.64 -35.03 -8.11
C TRP A 761 -28.69 -34.00 -6.98
N ALA A 762 -28.30 -34.41 -5.77
CA ALA A 762 -28.41 -33.57 -4.59
C ALA A 762 -27.39 -33.95 -3.51
N VAL A 763 -27.15 -33.04 -2.58
CA VAL A 763 -26.22 -33.19 -1.46
C VAL A 763 -26.97 -33.75 -0.25
N PRO A 764 -26.56 -34.88 0.34
CA PRO A 764 -27.18 -35.39 1.57
C PRO A 764 -26.92 -34.46 2.75
N LEU A 765 -27.98 -33.99 3.42
CA LEU A 765 -27.89 -33.05 4.55
C LEU A 765 -28.31 -33.66 5.89
N GLY A 766 -28.89 -34.86 5.89
CA GLY A 766 -29.28 -35.57 7.09
C GLY A 766 -30.65 -36.24 6.96
N ALA A 767 -31.28 -36.49 8.11
CA ALA A 767 -32.58 -37.14 8.19
C ALA A 767 -33.59 -36.29 8.97
N LEU A 768 -34.85 -36.36 8.57
CA LEU A 768 -35.98 -35.71 9.22
C LEU A 768 -36.88 -36.75 9.92
N PRO A 769 -37.68 -36.35 10.92
CA PRO A 769 -38.62 -37.24 11.59
C PRO A 769 -39.71 -37.78 10.63
N ALA A 770 -39.92 -39.10 10.60
CA ALA A 770 -40.91 -39.74 9.73
C ALA A 770 -42.37 -39.29 9.98
N SER A 771 -42.67 -38.74 11.17
CA SER A 771 -43.97 -38.15 11.49
C SER A 771 -44.36 -36.99 10.55
N LEU A 772 -43.38 -36.35 9.90
CA LEU A 772 -43.62 -35.22 9.01
C LEU A 772 -44.23 -35.61 7.65
N ILE A 773 -44.29 -36.90 7.27
CA ILE A 773 -44.87 -37.34 5.98
C ILE A 773 -46.30 -36.78 5.78
N SER A 774 -47.14 -36.94 6.80
CA SER A 774 -48.53 -36.47 6.74
C SER A 774 -48.65 -34.94 6.66
N VAL A 775 -47.63 -34.22 7.14
CA VAL A 775 -47.55 -32.76 7.12
C VAL A 775 -47.01 -32.29 5.76
N PHE A 776 -45.98 -32.94 5.22
CA PHE A 776 -45.42 -32.64 3.91
C PHE A 776 -46.45 -32.82 2.78
N ASN A 777 -47.30 -33.85 2.87
CA ASN A 777 -48.39 -34.05 1.90
C ASN A 777 -49.42 -32.90 1.89
N LYS A 778 -49.52 -32.10 2.95
CA LYS A 778 -50.40 -30.90 2.95
C LYS A 778 -49.85 -29.82 2.03
N GLY A 779 -48.56 -29.87 1.66
CA GLY A 779 -47.90 -28.93 0.75
C GLY A 779 -47.80 -27.50 1.32
N VAL A 780 -47.78 -27.35 2.64
CA VAL A 780 -47.62 -26.06 3.34
C VAL A 780 -46.51 -26.19 4.36
N ILE A 781 -45.65 -25.17 4.46
CA ILE A 781 -44.59 -25.12 5.48
C ILE A 781 -45.20 -24.72 6.82
N THR A 782 -45.26 -25.69 7.75
CA THR A 782 -45.68 -25.48 9.14
C THR A 782 -44.49 -25.17 10.05
N GLU A 783 -44.75 -24.74 11.28
CA GLU A 783 -43.70 -24.51 12.28
C GLU A 783 -42.92 -25.78 12.63
N GLU A 784 -43.59 -26.94 12.59
CA GLU A 784 -42.97 -28.26 12.77
C GLU A 784 -41.92 -28.54 11.68
N ILE A 785 -42.22 -28.19 10.42
CA ILE A 785 -41.26 -28.31 9.31
C ILE A 785 -40.10 -27.33 9.51
N ARG A 786 -40.38 -26.07 9.89
CA ARG A 786 -39.33 -25.06 10.13
C ARG A 786 -38.37 -25.49 11.23
N THR A 787 -38.90 -26.00 12.34
CA THR A 787 -38.10 -26.51 13.46
C THR A 787 -37.22 -27.67 13.01
N ALA A 788 -37.78 -28.64 12.28
CA ALA A 788 -37.01 -29.80 11.82
C ALA A 788 -35.87 -29.42 10.86
N PHE A 789 -36.07 -28.41 10.00
CA PHE A 789 -35.03 -27.85 9.14
C PHE A 789 -33.98 -27.04 9.91
N PHE A 790 -34.40 -26.29 10.92
CA PHE A 790 -33.49 -25.57 11.82
C PHE A 790 -32.58 -26.53 12.60
N ASP A 791 -33.13 -27.62 13.13
CA ASP A 791 -32.40 -28.61 13.94
C ASP A 791 -31.30 -29.34 13.16
N VAL A 792 -31.47 -29.52 11.84
CA VAL A 792 -30.45 -30.09 10.94
C VAL A 792 -29.47 -29.04 10.40
N GLY A 793 -29.62 -27.77 10.77
CA GLY A 793 -28.71 -26.67 10.42
C GLY A 793 -29.07 -25.90 9.15
N TYR A 794 -30.25 -26.11 8.57
CA TYR A 794 -30.68 -25.53 7.30
C TYR A 794 -32.03 -24.82 7.43
N PRO A 795 -32.11 -23.67 8.11
CA PRO A 795 -33.38 -22.98 8.35
C PRO A 795 -34.07 -22.54 7.05
N LEU A 796 -35.41 -22.63 7.04
CA LEU A 796 -36.24 -22.20 5.90
C LEU A 796 -36.64 -20.74 6.03
N LEU A 797 -36.54 -19.99 4.92
CA LEU A 797 -36.98 -18.61 4.77
C LEU A 797 -38.48 -18.48 5.01
N PRO A 798 -38.97 -17.31 5.47
CA PRO A 798 -40.41 -17.07 5.59
C PRO A 798 -41.17 -17.28 4.27
N SER A 799 -40.53 -16.93 3.15
CA SER A 799 -41.02 -17.04 1.77
C SER A 799 -40.94 -18.47 1.19
N ALA A 800 -40.34 -19.42 1.90
CA ALA A 800 -40.16 -20.78 1.40
C ALA A 800 -41.49 -21.44 1.00
N GLY A 801 -41.46 -22.21 -0.08
CA GLY A 801 -42.61 -22.94 -0.63
C GLY A 801 -42.37 -24.45 -0.66
N LEU A 802 -43.41 -25.23 -0.43
CA LEU A 802 -43.37 -26.71 -0.46
C LEU A 802 -44.29 -27.23 -1.58
N VAL A 803 -43.77 -28.14 -2.41
CA VAL A 803 -44.52 -28.80 -3.48
C VAL A 803 -44.46 -30.33 -3.29
N PRO A 804 -45.60 -31.01 -3.05
CA PRO A 804 -45.68 -32.47 -3.07
C PRO A 804 -45.52 -33.00 -4.50
N VAL A 805 -44.37 -33.63 -4.78
CA VAL A 805 -44.04 -34.15 -6.12
C VAL A 805 -44.64 -35.53 -6.33
N SER A 806 -44.55 -36.39 -5.31
CA SER A 806 -45.20 -37.69 -5.27
C SER A 806 -45.66 -37.99 -3.85
N GLU A 807 -46.95 -38.26 -3.68
CA GLU A 807 -47.53 -38.50 -2.36
C GLU A 807 -46.79 -39.59 -1.59
N ASN A 808 -46.48 -39.32 -0.33
CA ASN A 808 -45.76 -40.22 0.58
C ASN A 808 -44.34 -40.62 0.15
N LYS A 809 -43.81 -40.08 -0.95
CA LYS A 809 -42.51 -40.52 -1.51
C LYS A 809 -41.52 -39.37 -1.72
N LEU A 810 -41.96 -38.26 -2.32
CA LEU A 810 -41.06 -37.19 -2.77
C LEU A 810 -41.68 -35.80 -2.60
N TRP A 811 -40.94 -34.88 -1.98
CA TRP A 811 -41.34 -33.47 -1.82
C TRP A 811 -40.18 -32.55 -2.18
N ALA A 812 -40.50 -31.39 -2.74
CA ALA A 812 -39.54 -30.36 -3.07
C ALA A 812 -39.85 -29.08 -2.28
N VAL A 813 -38.81 -28.46 -1.73
CA VAL A 813 -38.90 -27.15 -1.06
C VAL A 813 -38.08 -26.14 -1.83
N ASN A 814 -38.70 -25.03 -2.20
CA ASN A 814 -38.01 -23.87 -2.73
C ASN A 814 -37.80 -22.87 -1.60
N ASN A 815 -36.54 -22.63 -1.27
CA ASN A 815 -36.07 -21.80 -0.17
C ASN A 815 -35.33 -20.57 -0.70
N ILE A 816 -35.93 -19.91 -1.69
CA ILE A 816 -35.40 -18.72 -2.34
C ILE A 816 -36.34 -17.57 -2.07
N ASP A 817 -35.81 -16.45 -1.60
CA ASP A 817 -36.56 -15.19 -1.60
C ASP A 817 -36.43 -14.48 -2.97
N PRO A 818 -37.54 -14.18 -3.66
CA PRO A 818 -37.55 -13.41 -4.91
C PRO A 818 -37.13 -11.94 -4.74
N GLU A 819 -37.36 -11.36 -3.56
CA GLU A 819 -37.24 -9.91 -3.32
C GLU A 819 -35.93 -9.54 -2.62
N GLU A 820 -35.20 -10.54 -2.11
CA GLU A 820 -34.01 -10.34 -1.29
C GLU A 820 -32.72 -10.33 -2.13
N THR A 821 -31.96 -9.24 -2.03
CA THR A 821 -30.62 -9.08 -2.62
C THR A 821 -29.49 -9.44 -1.64
N SER A 822 -29.84 -9.88 -0.43
CA SER A 822 -28.92 -10.22 0.66
C SER A 822 -28.43 -11.67 0.57
N LEU A 823 -27.33 -11.97 1.26
CA LEU A 823 -26.71 -13.31 1.30
C LEU A 823 -27.60 -14.29 2.08
N GLN A 824 -28.05 -15.35 1.41
CA GLN A 824 -28.84 -16.42 2.02
C GLN A 824 -27.95 -17.61 2.35
N ALA A 825 -28.01 -18.09 3.59
CA ALA A 825 -27.25 -19.26 4.02
C ALA A 825 -27.95 -20.56 3.59
N GLY A 826 -27.22 -21.47 2.96
CA GLY A 826 -27.67 -22.82 2.62
C GLY A 826 -28.19 -22.97 1.19
N PHE A 827 -28.89 -24.07 0.94
CA PHE A 827 -29.40 -24.39 -0.39
C PHE A 827 -30.68 -23.60 -0.70
N GLY A 828 -30.77 -23.09 -1.93
CA GLY A 828 -32.00 -22.48 -2.44
C GLY A 828 -33.10 -23.51 -2.68
N GLN A 829 -32.76 -24.79 -2.76
CA GLN A 829 -33.74 -25.87 -2.95
C GLN A 829 -33.40 -27.09 -2.12
N PHE A 830 -34.43 -27.78 -1.68
CA PHE A 830 -34.30 -29.03 -0.96
C PHE A 830 -35.21 -30.09 -1.54
N MET A 831 -34.75 -31.34 -1.50
CA MET A 831 -35.54 -32.52 -1.82
C MET A 831 -35.66 -33.39 -0.57
N ILE A 832 -36.86 -33.88 -0.30
CA ILE A 832 -37.15 -34.78 0.80
C ILE A 832 -37.64 -36.08 0.21
N VAL A 833 -37.01 -37.19 0.60
CA VAL A 833 -37.37 -38.53 0.15
C VAL A 833 -37.78 -39.39 1.33
N ALA A 834 -38.91 -40.07 1.21
CA ALA A 834 -39.27 -41.15 2.12
C ALA A 834 -38.74 -42.49 1.59
N GLU A 835 -37.83 -43.09 2.35
CA GLU A 835 -37.32 -44.43 2.09
C GLU A 835 -37.75 -45.39 3.19
N SER A 836 -38.17 -46.59 2.80
CA SER A 836 -38.52 -47.64 3.75
C SER A 836 -37.52 -48.77 3.65
N PHE A 837 -36.78 -49.02 4.73
CA PHE A 837 -35.86 -50.14 4.85
C PHE A 837 -36.27 -51.01 6.04
N ALA A 838 -36.44 -52.31 5.80
CA ALA A 838 -36.83 -53.29 6.82
C ALA A 838 -38.04 -52.89 7.69
N GLY A 839 -39.03 -52.20 7.11
CA GLY A 839 -40.26 -51.77 7.80
C GLY A 839 -40.14 -50.45 8.58
N VAL A 840 -38.99 -49.78 8.55
CA VAL A 840 -38.79 -48.44 9.12
C VAL A 840 -38.70 -47.43 7.99
N THR A 841 -39.60 -46.44 7.98
CA THR A 841 -39.54 -45.31 7.05
C THR A 841 -38.67 -44.20 7.64
N LYS A 842 -37.71 -43.70 6.85
CA LYS A 842 -36.90 -42.53 7.18
C LYS A 842 -37.14 -41.46 6.12
N LEU A 843 -37.14 -40.20 6.55
CA LEU A 843 -37.09 -39.06 5.63
C LEU A 843 -35.64 -38.64 5.50
N LYS A 844 -35.06 -38.75 4.30
CA LYS A 844 -33.76 -38.18 3.98
C LYS A 844 -33.95 -36.76 3.45
N LEU A 845 -33.14 -35.82 3.92
CA LEU A 845 -33.09 -34.44 3.44
C LEU A 845 -31.88 -34.25 2.54
N PHE A 846 -32.11 -33.66 1.38
CA PHE A 846 -31.07 -33.31 0.43
C PHE A 846 -31.14 -31.84 0.03
N GLY A 847 -29.98 -31.20 -0.15
CA GLY A 847 -29.83 -29.90 -0.79
C GLY A 847 -29.71 -30.09 -2.30
N ALA A 848 -30.61 -29.48 -3.07
CA ALA A 848 -30.78 -29.75 -4.49
C ALA A 848 -30.30 -28.59 -5.39
N SER A 849 -30.12 -28.90 -6.67
CA SER A 849 -29.69 -27.95 -7.70
C SER A 849 -30.87 -27.07 -8.18
N PRO A 850 -30.65 -25.76 -8.41
CA PRO A 850 -29.36 -25.06 -8.41
C PRO A 850 -28.92 -24.55 -7.03
N LEU A 851 -27.60 -24.52 -6.80
CA LEU A 851 -27.03 -23.75 -5.69
C LEU A 851 -27.18 -22.26 -6.00
N SER A 852 -27.68 -21.47 -5.06
CA SER A 852 -27.69 -20.02 -5.19
C SER A 852 -26.41 -19.47 -4.58
N VAL A 853 -25.57 -18.82 -5.40
CA VAL A 853 -24.30 -18.22 -5.03
C VAL A 853 -24.38 -16.72 -5.27
N ILE A 854 -23.75 -15.91 -4.43
CA ILE A 854 -23.49 -14.50 -4.64
C ILE A 854 -21.98 -14.32 -4.86
N ARG A 855 -21.64 -13.81 -6.03
CA ARG A 855 -20.25 -13.52 -6.42
C ARG A 855 -20.04 -12.03 -6.56
N MET A 856 -18.79 -11.60 -6.51
CA MET A 856 -18.43 -10.26 -6.97
C MET A 856 -18.32 -10.25 -8.50
N GLY A 857 -19.17 -9.44 -9.13
CA GLY A 857 -19.07 -9.10 -10.55
C GLY A 857 -17.87 -8.18 -10.82
N THR A 858 -17.54 -7.99 -12.10
CA THR A 858 -16.36 -7.25 -12.58
C THR A 858 -16.32 -5.78 -12.13
N ASN A 859 -17.44 -5.22 -11.69
CA ASN A 859 -17.53 -3.83 -11.20
C ASN A 859 -17.53 -3.72 -9.66
N ASN A 860 -17.11 -4.76 -8.95
CA ASN A 860 -17.28 -4.92 -7.51
C ASN A 860 -18.75 -4.87 -7.05
N THR A 861 -19.69 -5.32 -7.88
CA THR A 861 -21.11 -5.45 -7.53
C THR A 861 -21.42 -6.89 -7.16
N GLN A 862 -22.19 -7.11 -6.09
CA GLN A 862 -22.68 -8.44 -5.77
C GLN A 862 -23.67 -8.91 -6.84
N GLU A 863 -23.42 -10.07 -7.43
CA GLU A 863 -24.24 -10.74 -8.43
C GLU A 863 -24.71 -12.07 -7.89
N ARG A 864 -26.02 -12.30 -7.90
CA ARG A 864 -26.60 -13.62 -7.62
C ARG A 864 -26.50 -14.50 -8.87
N VAL A 865 -25.92 -15.68 -8.71
CA VAL A 865 -25.74 -16.70 -9.75
C VAL A 865 -26.32 -18.02 -9.25
N LEU A 866 -27.23 -18.61 -10.03
CA LEU A 866 -27.69 -19.97 -9.82
C LEU A 866 -26.72 -20.93 -10.52
N VAL A 867 -25.99 -21.71 -9.74
CA VAL A 867 -25.02 -22.69 -10.23
C VAL A 867 -25.68 -24.07 -10.25
N PRO A 868 -26.06 -24.61 -11.42
CA PRO A 868 -26.39 -26.03 -11.51
C PRO A 868 -25.13 -26.82 -11.21
N PHE A 869 -25.26 -27.88 -10.43
CA PHE A 869 -24.16 -28.82 -10.24
C PHE A 869 -24.51 -30.18 -10.83
N ALA A 870 -23.52 -30.79 -11.49
CA ALA A 870 -23.58 -32.16 -11.99
C ALA A 870 -23.52 -33.18 -10.81
N PRO A 871 -23.68 -34.49 -11.06
CA PRO A 871 -23.19 -35.51 -10.13
C PRO A 871 -21.72 -35.27 -9.79
N THR A 872 -21.34 -35.45 -8.53
CA THR A 872 -19.92 -35.57 -8.19
C THR A 872 -19.44 -36.94 -8.67
N VAL A 873 -18.50 -36.95 -9.61
CA VAL A 873 -18.03 -38.18 -10.23
C VAL A 873 -16.78 -38.66 -9.49
N PHE A 874 -16.93 -39.69 -8.66
CA PHE A 874 -15.80 -40.46 -8.16
C PHE A 874 -15.61 -41.68 -9.06
N GLY A 875 -14.56 -41.70 -9.88
CA GLY A 875 -14.13 -42.94 -10.51
C GLY A 875 -13.94 -44.01 -9.43
N LYS A 876 -14.45 -45.24 -9.62
CA LYS A 876 -14.27 -46.32 -8.63
C LYS A 876 -12.78 -46.61 -8.31
N SER A 877 -11.89 -46.24 -9.23
CA SER A 877 -10.42 -46.29 -9.11
C SER A 877 -9.80 -45.07 -8.41
N ALA A 878 -10.54 -43.98 -8.24
CA ALA A 878 -10.00 -42.73 -7.73
C ALA A 878 -9.76 -42.76 -6.21
N LEU A 879 -10.56 -43.53 -5.48
CA LEU A 879 -10.46 -43.69 -4.04
C LEU A 879 -9.58 -44.88 -3.69
N GLY A 880 -8.46 -44.61 -3.01
CA GLY A 880 -7.58 -45.66 -2.47
C GLY A 880 -8.08 -46.21 -1.14
N ALA A 881 -7.64 -47.42 -0.77
CA ALA A 881 -8.00 -48.07 0.50
C ALA A 881 -7.87 -47.16 1.74
N LYS A 882 -6.83 -46.32 1.77
CA LYS A 882 -6.52 -45.41 2.89
C LYS A 882 -7.22 -44.06 2.84
N THR A 883 -7.95 -43.75 1.76
CA THR A 883 -8.68 -42.49 1.61
C THR A 883 -9.77 -42.39 2.68
N THR A 884 -9.84 -41.26 3.37
CA THR A 884 -10.94 -40.97 4.29
C THR A 884 -12.09 -40.37 3.48
N THR A 885 -13.26 -40.99 3.52
CA THR A 885 -14.44 -40.58 2.75
C THR A 885 -15.21 -39.46 3.49
N PRO A 886 -16.22 -38.82 2.86
CA PRO A 886 -17.06 -37.81 3.52
C PRO A 886 -17.60 -38.22 4.90
N SER A 887 -17.97 -39.48 5.10
CA SER A 887 -18.46 -39.98 6.40
C SER A 887 -17.41 -40.01 7.51
N GLY A 888 -16.13 -39.77 7.19
CA GLY A 888 -15.00 -39.92 8.09
C GLY A 888 -14.46 -41.36 8.17
N LEU A 889 -15.10 -42.32 7.50
CA LEU A 889 -14.66 -43.70 7.43
C LEU A 889 -13.59 -43.91 6.34
N LYS A 890 -12.83 -44.99 6.45
CA LYS A 890 -11.87 -45.39 5.41
C LYS A 890 -12.58 -46.11 4.27
N TYR A 891 -12.16 -45.82 3.02
CA TYR A 891 -12.74 -46.46 1.83
C TYR A 891 -12.58 -47.98 1.83
N GLU A 892 -11.52 -48.52 2.44
CA GLU A 892 -11.32 -49.98 2.61
C GLU A 892 -12.44 -50.68 3.39
N LEU A 893 -13.26 -49.94 4.13
CA LEU A 893 -14.43 -50.48 4.82
C LEU A 893 -15.63 -50.72 3.88
N LEU A 894 -15.53 -50.35 2.59
CA LEU A 894 -16.53 -50.65 1.58
C LEU A 894 -16.67 -52.18 1.42
N GLY A 895 -17.88 -52.69 1.63
CA GLY A 895 -18.17 -54.10 1.52
C GLY A 895 -19.68 -54.36 1.34
N PRO A 896 -20.11 -55.63 1.26
CA PRO A 896 -21.51 -55.99 0.95
C PRO A 896 -22.55 -55.40 1.91
N ALA A 897 -22.14 -55.03 3.13
CA ALA A 897 -23.00 -54.50 4.18
C ALA A 897 -23.04 -52.96 4.24
N LEU A 898 -22.13 -52.26 3.55
CA LEU A 898 -21.99 -50.80 3.60
C LEU A 898 -22.15 -50.22 2.17
N PRO A 899 -23.26 -49.53 1.87
CA PRO A 899 -23.47 -48.97 0.54
C PRO A 899 -22.53 -47.78 0.29
N PHE A 900 -22.18 -47.55 -0.98
CA PHE A 900 -21.30 -46.45 -1.39
C PHE A 900 -21.84 -45.08 -0.94
N GLU A 901 -23.15 -44.86 -1.03
CA GLU A 901 -23.84 -43.65 -0.56
C GLU A 901 -23.53 -43.35 0.91
N PHE A 902 -23.45 -44.38 1.77
CA PHE A 902 -23.16 -44.20 3.19
C PHE A 902 -21.74 -43.68 3.44
N LEU A 903 -20.76 -44.14 2.66
CA LEU A 903 -19.39 -43.61 2.75
C LEU A 903 -19.29 -42.18 2.21
N MET A 904 -20.10 -41.85 1.20
CA MET A 904 -20.15 -40.55 0.55
C MET A 904 -21.07 -39.54 1.24
N THR A 905 -21.82 -39.97 2.25
CA THR A 905 -22.61 -39.07 3.10
C THR A 905 -21.71 -38.49 4.19
N ALA A 906 -21.68 -37.17 4.31
CA ALA A 906 -20.87 -36.49 5.31
C ALA A 906 -21.27 -36.90 6.74
N GLY A 907 -20.27 -37.10 7.62
CA GLY A 907 -20.52 -37.52 9.00
C GLY A 907 -21.18 -36.43 9.85
N LEU A 908 -20.92 -35.18 9.50
CA LEU A 908 -21.69 -34.01 9.92
C LEU A 908 -22.34 -33.40 8.67
N PRO A 909 -23.57 -32.83 8.77
CA PRO A 909 -24.12 -32.06 7.67
C PRO A 909 -23.07 -31.06 7.18
N PRO A 910 -22.78 -31.01 5.86
CA PRO A 910 -21.90 -29.98 5.35
C PRO A 910 -22.41 -28.65 5.86
N LYS A 911 -21.52 -27.75 6.27
CA LYS A 911 -21.97 -26.40 6.62
C LYS A 911 -22.01 -25.58 5.32
N PRO A 912 -23.00 -24.70 5.13
CA PRO A 912 -22.82 -23.62 4.19
C PRO A 912 -21.49 -22.93 4.51
N PRO A 913 -20.65 -22.61 3.51
CA PRO A 913 -19.39 -21.91 3.77
C PRO A 913 -19.64 -20.65 4.62
N GLU A 914 -18.79 -20.39 5.62
CA GLU A 914 -18.93 -19.21 6.47
C GLU A 914 -18.79 -17.95 5.63
N CYS A 915 -19.91 -17.26 5.49
CA CYS A 915 -20.04 -16.10 4.64
C CYS A 915 -19.57 -14.85 5.39
N VAL A 916 -18.36 -14.38 5.10
CA VAL A 916 -17.87 -13.08 5.57
C VAL A 916 -17.92 -12.10 4.41
N PRO A 917 -19.02 -11.35 4.20
CA PRO A 917 -19.11 -10.40 3.10
C PRO A 917 -17.93 -9.43 3.14
N GLY A 918 -17.16 -9.42 2.06
CA GLY A 918 -16.06 -8.50 1.84
C GLY A 918 -15.81 -8.33 0.35
N PRO A 919 -15.04 -7.31 -0.08
CA PRO A 919 -14.71 -7.11 -1.49
C PRO A 919 -13.99 -8.29 -2.15
N PHE A 920 -13.51 -9.24 -1.34
CA PHE A 920 -12.69 -10.38 -1.73
C PHE A 920 -13.24 -11.72 -1.21
N ASN A 921 -14.48 -11.78 -0.71
CA ASN A 921 -15.05 -13.01 -0.15
C ASN A 921 -16.45 -13.24 -0.73
N TRP A 922 -16.60 -14.37 -1.42
CA TRP A 922 -17.83 -14.92 -2.00
C TRP A 922 -18.65 -15.77 -1.00
N CYS A 923 -19.95 -15.91 -1.27
CA CYS A 923 -20.86 -16.91 -0.70
C CYS A 923 -21.97 -17.16 -1.73
#